data_AF-A0A239AR30-F1
#
_entry.id   AF-A0A239AR30-F1
#
_cell.length_a   1.000
_cell.length_b   1.000
_cell.length_c   1.000
_cell.angle_alpha   90.00
_cell.angle_beta   90.00
_cell.angle_gamma   90.00
#
_symmetry.space_group_name_H-M   'P 1'
#
loop_
_entity.id
_entity.type
_entity.pdbx_description
1 polymer ?
#
loop_
_entity_poly.entity_id
_entity_poly.type
_entity_poly.pdbx_seq_one_letter_code
_entity_poly.pdbx_strand_id
1 'polypeptide(L)'
;MWKPLLTASVLLLGASVQKAAAQVELAPWGNLTGIRTDGQLLAFGTSLRVVKADGRVTETGKERQRPKYTREGNQQLVTTRLDSLDFVETVQDAGPNQARVQVQLTARGNMPNSSGVYFSVLPPAATYPDSTTVEVWDARGAVLTKGTLGSLTLPSTPASSIRLVAPTRQLTISFGEPMPVLLKQETGKDGPHYQFLLPLLTGSVQQGQTAQKTFTIQTTGSIDRAPIRLTLNPAQPGHVFAGFGGNFRLQNPKNDPQVINYALQNMRVAWGRVEMPWQLWQPNQAQDPTAAAWQGQLHPHVRESMEMAQKLSKRDIPIILSAWSAPAWAVVGTPVNGSGPGPDGKWGNPLNPTNLQASYKSIADYIQYLKDQYGVDVALFSFNESDLGINIRQTSQEHAQLIKELGAYFASRGLETKLLLGDNSDSNSYEFMNSALQDASTHPYIGAVSFHSWRGWETETLQKWSAAAEQLRLPLIVGEGSIDAQAWGYPSIFLEPTYALEEISLYTRLLAVCQPLTILQWQLTADYSPMAGGGIFGDNTPLRPTQRFWNLKQLAATPQDVMALPITADRPDVSAAALGNSEKGTYVVHLVNNGATRRVTLTGVPATVKKLRVYTTDKARAMQKGKPVRVRKGTVQFTLDASSYTTFMKE
;
A
#
# COMPACT_ATOMS: atom_id res chain seq x y z
N MET A 1 31.62 56.72 40.02
CA MET A 1 31.34 57.51 38.80
C MET A 1 31.08 56.55 37.64
N TRP A 2 30.14 56.95 36.80
CA TRP A 2 29.39 56.25 35.75
C TRP A 2 30.10 55.18 34.91
N LYS A 3 29.38 54.06 34.70
CA LYS A 3 29.54 53.16 33.54
C LYS A 3 28.67 53.70 32.39
N PRO A 4 29.14 53.76 31.13
CA PRO A 4 28.26 53.84 29.99
C PRO A 4 28.01 52.45 29.38
N LEU A 5 26.75 52.26 28.98
CA LEU A 5 26.27 51.17 28.16
C LEU A 5 26.91 51.18 26.77
N LEU A 6 27.09 49.99 26.19
CA LEU A 6 26.94 49.81 24.74
C LEU A 6 26.17 48.51 24.48
N THR A 7 24.89 48.69 24.21
CA THR A 7 23.99 47.74 23.59
C THR A 7 24.23 47.77 22.09
N ALA A 8 24.59 46.64 21.49
CA ALA A 8 24.42 46.42 20.06
C ALA A 8 24.10 44.96 19.80
N SER A 9 22.81 44.74 19.54
CA SER A 9 22.19 43.49 19.12
C SER A 9 22.81 42.97 17.82
N VAL A 10 23.24 41.71 17.81
CA VAL A 10 23.44 40.95 16.56
C VAL A 10 22.51 39.74 16.60
N LEU A 11 21.30 39.96 16.07
CA LEU A 11 20.37 38.93 15.62
C LEU A 11 20.94 38.36 14.31
N LEU A 12 21.71 37.28 14.39
CA LEU A 12 22.04 36.47 13.23
C LEU A 12 20.89 35.50 12.97
N LEU A 13 19.96 35.95 12.12
CA LEU A 13 19.03 35.12 11.36
C LEU A 13 19.83 34.17 10.46
N GLY A 14 20.18 33.01 11.00
CA GLY A 14 20.59 31.86 10.18
C GLY A 14 19.34 31.29 9.51
N ALA A 15 18.92 31.87 8.38
CA ALA A 15 18.06 31.17 7.45
C ALA A 15 18.87 30.04 6.83
N SER A 16 18.86 28.87 7.48
CA SER A 16 19.29 27.64 6.84
C SER A 16 18.41 27.45 5.62
N VAL A 17 18.98 27.62 4.41
CA VAL A 17 18.38 27.14 3.18
C VAL A 17 18.27 25.63 3.35
N GLN A 18 17.13 25.16 3.85
CA GLN A 18 16.78 23.75 3.80
C GLN A 18 16.80 23.39 2.31
N LYS A 19 17.80 22.61 1.88
CA LYS A 19 17.75 21.95 0.59
C LYS A 19 16.43 21.17 0.58
N ALA A 20 15.46 21.64 -0.21
CA ALA A 20 14.17 21.00 -0.39
C ALA A 20 14.38 19.68 -1.15
N ALA A 21 14.77 18.65 -0.42
CA ALA A 21 14.99 17.31 -0.94
C ALA A 21 13.78 16.42 -0.61
N ALA A 22 13.28 15.72 -1.63
CA ALA A 22 12.13 14.82 -1.61
C ALA A 22 10.75 15.52 -1.52
N GLN A 23 10.53 16.53 -2.35
CA GLN A 23 9.18 17.09 -2.55
C GLN A 23 8.47 16.45 -3.75
N VAL A 24 9.22 15.95 -4.74
CA VAL A 24 8.64 15.32 -5.94
C VAL A 24 8.22 13.89 -5.63
N GLU A 25 6.94 13.60 -5.83
CA GLU A 25 6.41 12.25 -5.74
C GLU A 25 6.50 11.57 -7.09
N LEU A 26 7.31 10.50 -7.15
CA LEU A 26 7.49 9.67 -8.32
C LEU A 26 7.12 8.24 -7.95
N ALA A 27 6.18 7.65 -8.69
CA ALA A 27 5.89 6.24 -8.57
C ALA A 27 7.02 5.40 -9.18
N PRO A 28 7.29 4.18 -8.67
CA PRO A 28 8.39 3.33 -9.14
C PRO A 28 8.37 2.98 -10.63
N TRP A 29 7.23 3.13 -11.32
CA TRP A 29 7.06 2.91 -12.75
C TRP A 29 7.23 4.16 -13.63
N GLY A 30 7.65 5.31 -13.06
CA GLY A 30 8.00 6.53 -13.81
C GLY A 30 6.92 7.62 -13.81
N ASN A 31 5.77 7.39 -13.18
CA ASN A 31 4.70 8.39 -13.18
C ASN A 31 4.88 9.35 -12.00
N LEU A 32 5.10 10.63 -12.28
CA LEU A 32 4.99 11.67 -11.26
C LEU A 32 3.51 11.82 -10.87
N THR A 33 3.26 11.96 -9.57
CA THR A 33 1.91 12.17 -9.01
C THR A 33 1.71 13.59 -8.48
N GLY A 34 2.80 14.34 -8.32
CA GLY A 34 2.76 15.75 -7.96
C GLY A 34 4.05 16.23 -7.30
N ILE A 35 3.99 17.46 -6.77
CA ILE A 35 5.07 18.06 -5.97
C ILE A 35 4.48 18.55 -4.66
N ARG A 36 5.09 18.20 -3.54
CA ARG A 36 4.68 18.66 -2.21
C ARG A 36 5.17 20.07 -1.92
N THR A 37 4.25 20.94 -1.52
CA THR A 37 4.52 22.29 -1.01
C THR A 37 3.91 22.40 0.37
N ASP A 38 4.72 22.71 1.39
CA ASP A 38 4.30 22.80 2.80
C ASP A 38 3.51 21.57 3.30
N GLY A 39 3.82 20.39 2.77
CA GLY A 39 3.15 19.13 3.10
C GLY A 39 1.98 18.76 2.18
N GLN A 40 1.38 19.74 1.50
CA GLN A 40 0.28 19.46 0.58
C GLN A 40 0.80 19.06 -0.80
N LEU A 41 0.27 17.96 -1.34
CA LEU A 41 0.55 17.54 -2.70
C LEU A 41 -0.16 18.45 -3.72
N LEU A 42 0.62 19.15 -4.55
CA LEU A 42 0.13 19.83 -5.74
C LEU A 42 0.13 18.81 -6.88
N ALA A 43 -1.01 18.11 -7.00
CA ALA A 43 -1.12 16.92 -7.85
C ALA A 43 -1.11 17.24 -9.35
N PHE A 44 -0.42 16.38 -10.09
CA PHE A 44 -0.49 16.21 -11.55
C PHE A 44 0.00 14.81 -11.90
N GLY A 45 -0.49 14.22 -12.98
CA GLY A 45 -0.03 12.94 -13.47
C GLY A 45 0.99 13.09 -14.60
N THR A 46 1.99 12.21 -14.65
CA THR A 46 2.74 11.96 -15.87
C THR A 46 2.68 10.49 -16.26
N SER A 47 2.91 10.20 -17.54
CA SER A 47 3.18 8.83 -18.00
C SER A 47 4.00 8.83 -19.29
N LEU A 48 4.73 7.75 -19.52
CA LEU A 48 5.34 7.47 -20.82
C LEU A 48 4.33 6.68 -21.65
N ARG A 49 4.08 7.12 -22.89
CA ARG A 49 3.07 6.54 -23.79
C ARG A 49 3.66 6.14 -25.13
N VAL A 50 3.28 4.95 -25.59
CA VAL A 50 3.46 4.50 -26.98
C VAL A 50 2.10 4.49 -27.64
N VAL A 51 1.95 5.25 -28.73
CA VAL A 51 0.71 5.31 -29.52
C VAL A 51 0.94 4.61 -30.85
N LYS A 52 0.04 3.69 -31.21
CA LYS A 52 0.04 2.99 -32.50
C LYS A 52 -0.83 3.72 -33.52
N ALA A 53 -0.58 3.45 -34.81
CA ALA A 53 -1.31 4.03 -35.94
C ALA A 53 -2.82 3.76 -35.91
N ASP A 54 -3.23 2.67 -35.26
CA ASP A 54 -4.64 2.31 -35.03
C ASP A 54 -5.25 2.96 -33.77
N GLY A 55 -4.50 3.85 -33.10
CA GLY A 55 -4.95 4.56 -31.90
C GLY A 55 -4.75 3.79 -30.59
N ARG A 56 -4.27 2.53 -30.60
CA ARG A 56 -3.96 1.81 -29.36
C ARG A 56 -2.84 2.50 -28.59
N VAL A 57 -3.01 2.60 -27.27
CA VAL A 57 -2.05 3.21 -26.36
C VAL A 57 -1.52 2.17 -25.38
N THR A 58 -0.21 2.11 -25.23
CA THR A 58 0.46 1.43 -24.11
C THR A 58 1.14 2.48 -23.25
N GLU A 59 1.00 2.42 -21.93
CA GLU A 59 1.55 3.45 -21.04
C GLU A 59 2.12 2.88 -19.73
N THR A 60 3.04 3.64 -19.12
CA THR A 60 3.54 3.35 -17.77
C THR A 60 2.44 3.46 -16.73
N GLY A 61 2.43 2.52 -15.78
CA GLY A 61 1.42 2.47 -14.73
C GLY A 61 1.69 1.37 -13.71
N LYS A 62 1.02 1.50 -12.56
CA LYS A 62 1.12 0.53 -11.47
C LYS A 62 0.91 -0.87 -11.98
N GLU A 63 1.85 -1.77 -11.66
CA GLU A 63 1.78 -3.20 -11.94
C GLU A 63 1.73 -3.62 -13.42
N ARG A 64 1.84 -2.66 -14.35
CA ARG A 64 1.83 -2.89 -15.81
C ARG A 64 3.24 -3.20 -16.36
N GLN A 65 4.27 -2.93 -15.59
CA GLN A 65 5.68 -3.14 -15.95
C GLN A 65 6.46 -3.80 -14.80
N ARG A 66 7.72 -4.16 -15.08
CA ARG A 66 8.71 -4.58 -14.08
C ARG A 66 9.84 -3.55 -14.00
N PRO A 67 9.58 -2.35 -13.44
CA PRO A 67 10.58 -1.30 -13.39
C PRO A 67 11.66 -1.59 -12.33
N LYS A 68 12.78 -0.89 -12.43
CA LYS A 68 13.71 -0.68 -11.30
C LYS A 68 13.62 0.77 -10.85
N TYR A 69 13.59 0.99 -9.55
CA TYR A 69 13.52 2.31 -8.92
C TYR A 69 14.62 2.46 -7.87
N THR A 70 15.32 3.58 -7.90
CA THR A 70 16.27 4.00 -6.86
C THR A 70 16.13 5.49 -6.57
N ARG A 71 16.51 5.89 -5.34
CA ARG A 71 16.70 7.28 -4.96
C ARG A 71 18.11 7.48 -4.41
N GLU A 72 18.78 8.52 -4.89
CA GLU A 72 20.04 9.02 -4.36
C GLU A 72 19.89 10.52 -4.07
N GLY A 73 19.76 10.87 -2.78
CA GLY A 73 19.55 12.25 -2.37
C GLY A 73 18.29 12.87 -2.98
N ASN A 74 18.45 13.91 -3.79
CA ASN A 74 17.36 14.61 -4.47
C ASN A 74 17.05 14.08 -5.87
N GLN A 75 17.68 12.97 -6.28
CA GLN A 75 17.49 12.36 -7.59
C GLN A 75 16.82 10.99 -7.45
N GLN A 76 15.86 10.72 -8.30
CA GLN A 76 15.16 9.45 -8.44
C GLN A 76 15.40 8.92 -9.86
N LEU A 77 15.65 7.62 -9.97
CA LEU A 77 15.92 6.95 -11.23
C LEU A 77 14.93 5.81 -11.42
N VAL A 78 14.27 5.79 -12.57
CA VAL A 78 13.43 4.69 -13.02
C VAL A 78 13.98 4.13 -14.32
N THR A 79 14.22 2.83 -14.36
CA THR A 79 14.43 2.11 -15.62
C THR A 79 13.24 1.20 -15.85
N THR A 80 12.59 1.32 -17.00
CA THR A 80 11.40 0.53 -17.33
C THR A 80 11.37 0.16 -18.79
N ARG A 81 10.54 -0.82 -19.15
CA ARG A 81 10.31 -1.23 -20.53
C ARG A 81 8.83 -1.07 -20.86
N LEU A 82 8.57 -0.54 -22.04
CA LEU A 82 7.22 -0.36 -22.56
C LEU A 82 7.22 -0.70 -24.05
N ASP A 83 6.43 -1.70 -24.45
CA ASP A 83 6.50 -2.30 -25.80
C ASP A 83 7.97 -2.68 -26.14
N SER A 84 8.49 -2.25 -27.28
CA SER A 84 9.85 -2.52 -27.73
C SER A 84 10.86 -1.41 -27.38
N LEU A 85 10.57 -0.62 -26.34
CA LEU A 85 11.39 0.53 -25.90
C LEU A 85 11.90 0.32 -24.47
N ASP A 86 13.20 0.50 -24.28
CA ASP A 86 13.80 0.65 -22.95
C ASP A 86 13.85 2.15 -22.60
N PHE A 87 13.40 2.51 -21.40
CA PHE A 87 13.38 3.88 -20.88
C PHE A 87 14.28 4.03 -19.65
N VAL A 88 14.94 5.18 -19.57
CA VAL A 88 15.59 5.68 -18.36
C VAL A 88 15.02 7.05 -18.05
N GLU A 89 14.32 7.16 -16.92
CA GLU A 89 13.76 8.41 -16.44
C GLU A 89 14.48 8.85 -15.17
N THR A 90 15.06 10.05 -15.22
CA THR A 90 15.73 10.68 -14.08
C THR A 90 14.93 11.90 -13.64
N VAL A 91 14.48 11.89 -12.39
CA VAL A 91 13.70 12.98 -11.79
C VAL A 91 14.49 13.59 -10.65
N GLN A 92 14.74 14.90 -10.70
CA GLN A 92 15.49 15.63 -9.70
C GLN A 92 14.62 16.69 -9.04
N ASP A 93 14.64 16.79 -7.70
CA ASP A 93 14.15 17.98 -7.01
C ASP A 93 15.08 19.16 -7.36
N ALA A 94 14.61 20.06 -8.23
CA ALA A 94 15.43 21.11 -8.85
C ALA A 94 15.42 22.45 -8.08
N GLY A 95 14.57 22.56 -7.06
CA GLY A 95 14.34 23.75 -6.27
C GLY A 95 12.92 23.74 -5.71
N PRO A 96 12.52 24.67 -4.84
CA PRO A 96 11.17 24.68 -4.27
C PRO A 96 10.07 24.60 -5.34
N ASN A 97 9.15 23.65 -5.17
CA ASN A 97 8.01 23.40 -6.04
C ASN A 97 8.37 23.08 -7.51
N GLN A 98 9.58 22.59 -7.75
CA GLN A 98 10.11 22.34 -9.08
C GLN A 98 10.77 20.95 -9.19
N ALA A 99 10.48 20.26 -10.29
CA ALA A 99 11.09 19.01 -10.70
C ALA A 99 11.80 19.19 -12.05
N ARG A 100 12.99 18.62 -12.20
CA ARG A 100 13.61 18.41 -13.52
C ARG A 100 13.46 16.94 -13.88
N VAL A 101 12.86 16.66 -15.02
CA VAL A 101 12.64 15.31 -15.55
C VAL A 101 13.47 15.16 -16.81
N GLN A 102 14.32 14.14 -16.87
CA GLN A 102 15.01 13.72 -18.08
C GLN A 102 14.52 12.34 -18.47
N VAL A 103 14.03 12.20 -19.70
CA VAL A 103 13.61 10.92 -20.26
C VAL A 103 14.54 10.56 -21.40
N GLN A 104 15.19 9.40 -21.28
CA GLN A 104 15.95 8.77 -22.33
C GLN A 104 15.22 7.50 -22.78
N LEU A 105 15.25 7.22 -24.07
CA LEU A 105 14.71 5.98 -24.63
C LEU A 105 15.64 5.40 -25.69
N THR A 106 15.60 4.08 -25.81
CA THR A 106 16.27 3.31 -26.86
C THR A 106 15.32 2.25 -27.40
N ALA A 107 15.15 2.20 -28.71
CA ALA A 107 14.35 1.19 -29.37
C ALA A 107 15.11 -0.14 -29.52
N ARG A 108 14.54 -1.22 -29.01
CA ARG A 108 15.09 -2.57 -29.13
C ARG A 108 14.68 -3.28 -30.41
N GLY A 109 13.60 -2.84 -31.04
CA GLY A 109 13.03 -3.44 -32.23
C GLY A 109 12.29 -2.40 -33.07
N ASN A 110 12.00 -2.77 -34.32
CA ASN A 110 11.25 -1.92 -35.25
C ASN A 110 9.78 -1.85 -34.83
N MET A 111 9.22 -0.64 -34.85
CA MET A 111 7.80 -0.38 -34.61
C MET A 111 7.23 0.41 -35.78
N PRO A 112 7.02 -0.24 -36.95
CA PRO A 112 6.55 0.44 -38.15
C PRO A 112 5.16 1.08 -37.98
N ASN A 113 4.32 0.48 -37.12
CA ASN A 113 2.96 0.94 -36.84
C ASN A 113 2.87 1.92 -35.66
N SER A 114 3.97 2.55 -35.24
CA SER A 114 3.91 3.59 -34.21
C SER A 114 3.50 4.93 -34.83
N SER A 115 2.63 5.69 -34.15
CA SER A 115 2.38 7.10 -34.43
C SER A 115 3.29 8.02 -33.63
N GLY A 116 3.88 7.52 -32.55
CA GLY A 116 4.84 8.24 -31.73
C GLY A 116 4.96 7.71 -30.31
N VAL A 117 5.96 8.25 -29.63
CA VAL A 117 6.29 8.00 -28.22
C VAL A 117 6.26 9.34 -27.50
N TYR A 118 5.55 9.41 -26.37
CA TYR A 118 5.24 10.67 -25.71
C TYR A 118 5.56 10.62 -24.23
N PHE A 119 6.08 11.73 -23.71
CA PHE A 119 5.94 12.08 -22.30
C PHE A 119 4.61 12.82 -22.14
N SER A 120 3.74 12.25 -21.32
CA SER A 120 2.38 12.70 -21.14
C SER A 120 2.23 13.46 -19.84
N VAL A 121 1.45 14.55 -19.83
CA VAL A 121 1.07 15.28 -18.62
C VAL A 121 -0.45 15.34 -18.51
N LEU A 122 -0.98 14.88 -17.37
CA LEU A 122 -2.39 14.80 -17.04
C LEU A 122 -2.71 15.71 -15.84
N PRO A 123 -3.22 16.93 -16.07
CA PRO A 123 -3.78 17.78 -15.03
C PRO A 123 -5.05 17.13 -14.44
N PRO A 124 -5.21 17.02 -13.11
CA PRO A 124 -6.41 16.45 -12.51
C PRO A 124 -7.63 17.33 -12.78
N ALA A 125 -8.71 16.78 -13.34
CA ALA A 125 -9.90 17.54 -13.73
C ALA A 125 -10.55 18.34 -12.58
N ALA A 126 -10.56 17.77 -11.37
CA ALA A 126 -11.06 18.46 -10.17
C ALA A 126 -10.28 19.74 -9.82
N THR A 127 -9.03 19.84 -10.27
CA THR A 127 -8.14 20.98 -10.00
C THR A 127 -8.00 21.90 -11.22
N TYR A 128 -7.95 21.31 -12.41
CA TYR A 128 -7.81 21.98 -13.70
C TYR A 128 -9.00 21.62 -14.60
N PRO A 129 -10.19 22.18 -14.34
CA PRO A 129 -11.37 21.93 -15.17
C PRO A 129 -11.22 22.59 -16.55
N ASP A 130 -12.17 22.35 -17.47
CA ASP A 130 -12.18 22.87 -18.85
C ASP A 130 -11.98 24.38 -18.95
N SER A 131 -12.43 25.13 -17.94
CA SER A 131 -12.29 26.59 -17.84
C SER A 131 -10.89 27.08 -17.49
N THR A 132 -9.96 26.18 -17.16
CA THR A 132 -8.56 26.50 -16.82
C THR A 132 -7.91 27.27 -17.96
N THR A 133 -7.28 28.41 -17.64
CA THR A 133 -6.53 29.17 -18.64
C THR A 133 -5.25 28.42 -19.00
N VAL A 134 -4.99 28.23 -20.28
CA VAL A 134 -3.76 27.63 -20.81
C VAL A 134 -3.05 28.64 -21.69
N GLU A 135 -1.75 28.78 -21.49
CA GLU A 135 -0.87 29.60 -22.30
C GLU A 135 0.30 28.74 -22.80
N VAL A 136 0.58 28.82 -24.10
CA VAL A 136 1.70 28.14 -24.74
C VAL A 136 2.70 29.18 -25.21
N TRP A 137 3.98 29.00 -24.89
CA TRP A 137 5.01 30.02 -25.08
C TRP A 137 6.11 29.53 -26.02
N ASP A 138 6.73 30.43 -26.78
CA ASP A 138 7.93 30.15 -27.56
C ASP A 138 9.23 30.36 -26.76
N ALA A 139 10.37 30.08 -27.38
CA ALA A 139 11.70 30.21 -26.74
C ALA A 139 12.10 31.66 -26.42
N ARG A 140 11.43 32.65 -27.06
CA ARG A 140 11.67 34.08 -26.86
C ARG A 140 10.77 34.67 -25.78
N GLY A 141 9.91 33.85 -25.17
CA GLY A 141 8.95 34.29 -24.17
C GLY A 141 7.72 34.97 -24.77
N ALA A 142 7.40 34.73 -26.04
CA ALA A 142 6.14 35.18 -26.64
C ALA A 142 5.04 34.12 -26.48
N VAL A 143 3.82 34.54 -26.18
CA VAL A 143 2.64 33.66 -26.14
C VAL A 143 2.24 33.29 -27.56
N LEU A 144 2.34 32.01 -27.90
CA LEU A 144 1.91 31.46 -29.18
C LEU A 144 0.40 31.30 -29.27
N THR A 145 -0.23 30.85 -28.18
CA THR A 145 -1.68 30.74 -28.05
C THR A 145 -2.09 30.85 -26.60
N LYS A 146 -3.31 31.34 -26.37
CA LYS A 146 -3.96 31.44 -25.07
C LYS A 146 -5.44 31.11 -25.23
N GLY A 147 -5.95 30.26 -24.36
CA GLY A 147 -7.35 29.85 -24.35
C GLY A 147 -7.72 29.13 -23.06
N THR A 148 -8.93 28.57 -23.01
CA THR A 148 -9.31 27.65 -21.94
C THR A 148 -8.95 26.22 -22.35
N LEU A 149 -8.68 25.36 -21.38
CA LEU A 149 -8.26 23.97 -21.60
C LEU A 149 -9.24 23.21 -22.51
N GLY A 150 -10.55 23.44 -22.36
CA GLY A 150 -11.57 22.78 -23.18
C GLY A 150 -11.78 23.33 -24.58
N SER A 151 -11.22 24.49 -24.92
CA SER A 151 -11.35 25.09 -26.26
C SER A 151 -10.01 25.57 -26.84
N LEU A 152 -8.88 25.10 -26.30
CA LEU A 152 -7.56 25.53 -26.70
C LEU A 152 -7.24 25.02 -28.11
N THR A 153 -6.98 25.93 -29.04
CA THR A 153 -6.32 25.59 -30.31
C THR A 153 -4.81 25.72 -30.13
N LEU A 154 -4.10 24.60 -30.30
CA LEU A 154 -2.65 24.53 -30.19
C LEU A 154 -1.96 25.17 -31.41
N PRO A 155 -0.77 25.78 -31.23
CA PRO A 155 -0.05 26.39 -32.34
C PRO A 155 0.59 25.31 -33.22
N SER A 156 0.76 25.59 -34.51
CA SER A 156 1.52 24.72 -35.42
C SER A 156 3.04 24.83 -35.22
N THR A 157 3.50 25.88 -34.55
CA THR A 157 4.92 26.13 -34.27
C THR A 157 5.38 25.46 -32.98
N PRO A 158 6.65 25.02 -32.89
CA PRO A 158 7.20 24.45 -31.66
C PRO A 158 7.12 25.43 -30.48
N ALA A 159 6.63 24.93 -29.35
CA ALA A 159 6.56 25.65 -28.10
C ALA A 159 7.76 25.33 -27.21
N SER A 160 8.07 26.18 -26.24
CA SER A 160 9.09 25.98 -25.20
C SER A 160 8.50 25.81 -23.80
N SER A 161 7.22 26.16 -23.60
CA SER A 161 6.52 25.79 -22.36
C SER A 161 5.01 25.82 -22.52
N ILE A 162 4.33 25.12 -21.61
CA ILE A 162 2.89 25.20 -21.38
C ILE A 162 2.66 25.65 -19.94
N ARG A 163 1.75 26.60 -19.74
CA ARG A 163 1.33 27.07 -18.42
C ARG A 163 -0.18 26.95 -18.28
N LEU A 164 -0.63 26.22 -17.26
CA LEU A 164 -2.01 26.11 -16.85
C LEU A 164 -2.24 26.97 -15.61
N VAL A 165 -3.27 27.79 -15.61
CA VAL A 165 -3.68 28.66 -14.51
C VAL A 165 -5.14 28.38 -14.16
N ALA A 166 -5.34 27.71 -13.03
CA ALA A 166 -6.61 27.47 -12.38
C ALA A 166 -6.77 28.41 -11.17
N PRO A 167 -7.97 28.57 -10.58
CA PRO A 167 -8.23 29.57 -9.54
C PRO A 167 -7.29 29.49 -8.32
N THR A 168 -6.85 28.30 -7.96
CA THR A 168 -6.00 28.07 -6.77
C THR A 168 -4.65 27.44 -7.11
N ARG A 169 -4.38 27.13 -8.39
CA ARG A 169 -3.25 26.30 -8.80
C ARG A 169 -2.69 26.75 -10.13
N GLN A 170 -1.37 26.64 -10.27
CA GLN A 170 -0.69 26.81 -11.54
C GLN A 170 0.27 25.63 -11.74
N LEU A 171 0.28 25.10 -12.95
CA LEU A 171 1.22 24.09 -13.43
C LEU A 171 1.95 24.68 -14.63
N THR A 172 3.28 24.62 -14.62
CA THR A 172 4.11 25.07 -15.74
C THR A 172 5.05 23.93 -16.13
N ILE A 173 5.08 23.59 -17.42
CA ILE A 173 5.99 22.59 -17.98
C ILE A 173 6.84 23.31 -19.02
N SER A 174 8.12 23.49 -18.72
CA SER A 174 9.12 24.04 -19.63
C SER A 174 9.92 22.93 -20.29
N PHE A 175 10.29 23.13 -21.55
CA PHE A 175 10.96 22.13 -22.37
C PHE A 175 12.43 22.51 -22.54
N GLY A 176 13.33 21.53 -22.48
CA GLY A 176 14.76 21.75 -22.69
C GLY A 176 15.08 22.22 -24.11
N GLU A 177 14.21 21.93 -25.06
CA GLU A 177 14.25 22.42 -26.45
C GLU A 177 12.83 22.63 -26.98
N PRO A 178 12.62 23.56 -27.93
CA PRO A 178 11.30 23.78 -28.50
C PRO A 178 10.75 22.53 -29.19
N MET A 179 9.48 22.19 -28.94
CA MET A 179 8.83 21.00 -29.50
C MET A 179 7.32 21.23 -29.76
N PRO A 180 6.71 20.48 -30.68
CA PRO A 180 5.26 20.51 -30.83
C PRO A 180 4.57 19.97 -29.57
N VAL A 181 3.38 20.49 -29.31
CA VAL A 181 2.51 20.07 -28.21
C VAL A 181 1.24 19.51 -28.84
N LEU A 182 0.73 18.41 -28.29
CA LEU A 182 -0.58 17.86 -28.64
C LEU A 182 -1.47 17.87 -27.39
N LEU A 183 -2.76 18.08 -27.60
CA LEU A 183 -3.77 18.04 -26.54
C LEU A 183 -4.80 16.99 -26.94
N LYS A 184 -4.94 15.96 -26.10
CA LYS A 184 -5.96 14.93 -26.26
C LYS A 184 -7.04 15.13 -25.21
N GLN A 185 -8.29 15.13 -25.65
CA GLN A 185 -9.45 15.04 -24.76
C GLN A 185 -9.95 13.60 -24.77
N GLU A 186 -10.14 13.04 -23.58
CA GLU A 186 -10.75 11.72 -23.37
C GLU A 186 -11.95 11.90 -22.45
N THR A 187 -13.04 11.16 -22.69
CA THR A 187 -14.23 11.21 -21.82
C THR A 187 -14.18 10.03 -20.86
N GLY A 188 -14.04 10.32 -19.57
CA GLY A 188 -14.11 9.34 -18.48
C GLY A 188 -15.49 9.30 -17.82
N LYS A 189 -15.61 8.51 -16.75
CA LYS A 189 -16.84 8.45 -15.92
C LYS A 189 -17.16 9.80 -15.27
N ASP A 190 -16.12 10.59 -14.95
CA ASP A 190 -16.23 11.86 -14.23
C ASP A 190 -16.23 13.08 -15.18
N GLY A 191 -16.40 12.85 -16.49
CA GLY A 191 -16.42 13.89 -17.52
C GLY A 191 -15.15 13.95 -18.39
N PRO A 192 -14.90 15.06 -19.09
CA PRO A 192 -13.73 15.20 -19.94
C PRO A 192 -12.44 15.30 -19.11
N HIS A 193 -11.41 14.63 -19.60
CA HIS A 193 -10.04 14.73 -19.10
C HIS A 193 -9.12 15.15 -20.23
N TYR A 194 -8.19 16.04 -19.93
CA TYR A 194 -7.27 16.62 -20.90
C TYR A 194 -5.86 16.16 -20.64
N GLN A 195 -5.16 15.82 -21.71
CA GLN A 195 -3.81 15.31 -21.62
C GLN A 195 -2.91 15.97 -22.65
N PHE A 196 -1.81 16.53 -22.18
CA PHE A 196 -0.76 17.05 -23.05
C PHE A 196 0.19 15.93 -23.43
N LEU A 197 0.38 15.70 -24.72
CA LEU A 197 1.37 14.75 -25.24
C LEU A 197 2.57 15.53 -25.79
N LEU A 198 3.74 15.28 -25.20
CA LEU A 198 5.01 15.90 -25.55
C LEU A 198 5.88 14.84 -26.26
N PRO A 199 6.14 14.97 -27.58
CA PRO A 199 6.76 13.90 -28.35
C PRO A 199 8.24 13.71 -27.99
N LEU A 200 8.58 12.47 -27.69
CA LEU A 200 9.95 11.97 -27.58
C LEU A 200 10.44 11.46 -28.95
N LEU A 201 9.59 10.72 -29.64
CA LEU A 201 9.74 10.28 -31.03
C LEU A 201 8.39 10.39 -31.76
N THR A 202 8.40 10.61 -33.07
CA THR A 202 7.20 10.72 -33.91
C THR A 202 7.24 9.72 -35.06
N GLY A 203 6.08 9.15 -35.41
CA GLY A 203 5.97 8.18 -36.51
C GLY A 203 6.62 6.82 -36.19
N SER A 204 6.98 6.09 -37.24
CA SER A 204 7.61 4.77 -37.14
C SER A 204 8.94 4.84 -36.41
N VAL A 205 9.19 3.86 -35.53
CA VAL A 205 10.44 3.77 -34.76
C VAL A 205 11.32 2.65 -35.32
N GLN A 206 12.60 2.95 -35.53
CA GLN A 206 13.60 1.97 -35.99
C GLN A 206 14.37 1.37 -34.81
N GLN A 207 14.78 0.11 -34.93
CA GLN A 207 15.68 -0.52 -33.97
C GLN A 207 16.97 0.31 -33.80
N GLY A 208 17.40 0.51 -32.55
CA GLY A 208 18.57 1.31 -32.20
C GLY A 208 18.32 2.82 -32.17
N GLN A 209 17.15 3.29 -32.60
CA GLN A 209 16.79 4.70 -32.50
C GLN A 209 16.72 5.13 -31.03
N THR A 210 17.26 6.31 -30.74
CA THR A 210 17.30 6.89 -29.41
C THR A 210 16.65 8.27 -29.39
N ALA A 211 16.17 8.68 -28.22
CA ALA A 211 15.81 10.07 -27.95
C ALA A 211 16.10 10.40 -26.49
N GLN A 212 16.43 11.67 -26.24
CA GLN A 212 16.59 12.22 -24.91
C GLN A 212 15.90 13.58 -24.87
N LYS A 213 14.95 13.76 -23.93
CA LYS A 213 14.27 15.04 -23.70
C LYS A 213 14.37 15.42 -22.24
N THR A 214 14.37 16.72 -21.98
CA THR A 214 14.35 17.27 -20.62
C THR A 214 13.14 18.18 -20.45
N PHE A 215 12.46 18.05 -19.32
CA PHE A 215 11.33 18.86 -18.91
C PHE A 215 11.62 19.47 -17.54
N THR A 216 11.16 20.69 -17.31
CA THR A 216 11.11 21.29 -15.98
C THR A 216 9.65 21.52 -15.63
N ILE A 217 9.19 20.89 -14.56
CA ILE A 217 7.81 21.00 -14.09
C ILE A 217 7.81 21.85 -12.83
N GLN A 218 6.99 22.90 -12.81
CA GLN A 218 6.81 23.77 -11.66
C GLN A 218 5.35 23.83 -11.27
N THR A 219 5.07 23.75 -9.97
CA THR A 219 3.74 23.92 -9.42
C THR A 219 3.70 25.10 -8.46
N THR A 220 2.59 25.82 -8.42
CA THR A 220 2.31 26.81 -7.36
C THR A 220 0.83 26.79 -7.05
N GLY A 221 0.45 27.31 -5.88
CA GLY A 221 -0.94 27.42 -5.50
C GLY A 221 -1.15 27.70 -4.03
N SER A 222 -2.41 27.94 -3.65
CA SER A 222 -2.79 28.14 -2.26
C SER A 222 -2.74 26.84 -1.46
N ILE A 223 -2.11 26.88 -0.30
CA ILE A 223 -2.07 25.73 0.61
C ILE A 223 -3.31 25.76 1.50
N ASP A 224 -4.06 24.66 1.56
CA ASP A 224 -5.22 24.54 2.45
C ASP A 224 -4.74 24.44 3.90
N ARG A 225 -4.91 25.55 4.63
CA ARG A 225 -4.62 25.66 6.05
C ARG A 225 -5.89 25.85 6.88
N ALA A 226 -7.07 25.64 6.30
CA ALA A 226 -8.32 25.77 7.02
C ALA A 226 -8.34 24.80 8.22
N PRO A 227 -8.96 25.14 9.35
CA PRO A 227 -9.05 24.23 10.48
C PRO A 227 -9.76 22.92 10.11
N ILE A 228 -9.36 21.83 10.75
CA ILE A 228 -10.00 20.51 10.68
C ILE A 228 -10.91 20.34 11.90
N ARG A 229 -12.10 19.80 11.68
CA ARG A 229 -13.03 19.38 12.73
C ARG A 229 -13.14 17.86 12.73
N LEU A 230 -12.92 17.29 13.90
CA LEU A 230 -13.11 15.87 14.15
C LEU A 230 -14.21 15.67 15.18
N THR A 231 -15.12 14.73 14.93
CA THR A 231 -16.18 14.38 15.89
C THR A 231 -16.09 12.90 16.25
N LEU A 232 -15.77 12.63 17.52
CA LEU A 232 -15.79 11.28 18.10
C LEU A 232 -17.18 10.97 18.68
N ASN A 233 -17.72 9.79 18.40
CA ASN A 233 -18.92 9.28 19.03
C ASN A 233 -18.61 8.01 19.85
N PRO A 234 -18.35 8.13 21.17
CA PRO A 234 -18.04 6.98 22.00
C PRO A 234 -19.29 6.15 22.40
N ALA A 235 -20.51 6.60 22.06
CA ALA A 235 -21.75 5.96 22.48
C ALA A 235 -22.19 4.78 21.60
N GLN A 236 -21.53 4.56 20.47
CA GLN A 236 -21.85 3.49 19.51
C GLN A 236 -20.57 2.71 19.16
N PRO A 237 -20.02 1.93 20.10
CA PRO A 237 -18.86 1.10 19.80
C PRO A 237 -19.21 0.09 18.70
N GLY A 238 -18.26 -0.09 17.78
CA GLY A 238 -18.29 -1.11 16.75
C GLY A 238 -17.51 -2.36 17.16
N HIS A 239 -16.84 -2.97 16.19
CA HIS A 239 -16.13 -4.24 16.37
C HIS A 239 -14.85 -4.09 17.21
N VAL A 240 -14.46 -5.19 17.87
CA VAL A 240 -13.23 -5.27 18.66
C VAL A 240 -12.00 -5.21 17.75
N PHE A 241 -10.95 -4.50 18.18
CA PHE A 241 -9.63 -4.56 17.60
C PHE A 241 -8.65 -5.22 18.57
N ALA A 242 -8.19 -6.44 18.24
CA ALA A 242 -7.21 -7.17 19.03
C ALA A 242 -5.80 -6.55 18.94
N GLY A 243 -5.50 -5.90 17.81
CA GLY A 243 -4.24 -5.21 17.56
C GLY A 243 -3.70 -5.45 16.16
N PHE A 244 -2.52 -4.91 15.92
CA PHE A 244 -1.79 -5.11 14.67
C PHE A 244 -1.11 -6.49 14.66
N GLY A 245 -1.08 -7.17 13.52
CA GLY A 245 -0.42 -8.46 13.36
C GLY A 245 0.55 -8.48 12.19
N GLY A 246 1.02 -9.67 11.81
CA GLY A 246 1.99 -9.81 10.72
C GLY A 246 1.98 -11.16 10.04
N ASN A 247 2.39 -11.15 8.78
CA ASN A 247 2.73 -12.34 8.02
C ASN A 247 4.19 -12.71 8.26
N PHE A 248 4.43 -14.01 8.40
CA PHE A 248 5.73 -14.64 8.64
C PHE A 248 5.95 -15.76 7.61
N ARG A 249 5.88 -15.41 6.32
CA ARG A 249 6.23 -16.32 5.24
C ARG A 249 7.74 -16.30 5.05
N LEU A 250 8.38 -17.44 5.25
CA LEU A 250 9.84 -17.55 5.16
C LEU A 250 10.24 -17.65 3.69
N GLN A 251 11.05 -16.70 3.22
CA GLN A 251 11.46 -16.61 1.81
C GLN A 251 12.95 -16.33 1.68
N ASN A 252 13.56 -15.75 2.71
CA ASN A 252 14.96 -15.36 2.75
C ASN A 252 15.59 -15.89 4.03
N PRO A 253 16.00 -17.18 4.09
CA PRO A 253 16.53 -17.79 5.32
C PRO A 253 17.69 -17.03 5.96
N LYS A 254 18.50 -16.32 5.14
CA LYS A 254 19.59 -15.46 5.60
C LYS A 254 19.11 -14.19 6.32
N ASN A 255 18.06 -13.55 5.82
CA ASN A 255 17.68 -12.19 6.21
C ASN A 255 16.39 -12.12 7.04
N ASP A 256 15.49 -13.10 6.92
CA ASP A 256 14.24 -13.13 7.67
C ASP A 256 14.45 -13.15 9.20
N PRO A 257 15.38 -13.94 9.78
CA PRO A 257 15.49 -14.06 11.23
C PRO A 257 15.74 -12.73 11.94
N GLN A 258 16.58 -11.85 11.38
CA GLN A 258 16.90 -10.55 11.99
C GLN A 258 15.70 -9.58 11.97
N VAL A 259 14.91 -9.58 10.89
CA VAL A 259 13.71 -8.73 10.80
C VAL A 259 12.63 -9.23 11.74
N ILE A 260 12.37 -10.54 11.73
CA ILE A 260 11.39 -11.19 12.60
C ILE A 260 11.75 -10.93 14.08
N ASN A 261 13.02 -11.12 14.45
CA ASN A 261 13.49 -10.89 15.81
C ASN A 261 13.30 -9.43 16.21
N TYR A 262 13.70 -8.48 15.36
CA TYR A 262 13.54 -7.06 15.65
C TYR A 262 12.07 -6.68 15.82
N ALA A 263 11.19 -7.13 14.91
CA ALA A 263 9.77 -6.87 14.97
C ALA A 263 9.15 -7.39 16.26
N LEU A 264 9.34 -8.67 16.60
CA LEU A 264 8.78 -9.29 17.81
C LEU A 264 9.34 -8.71 19.12
N GLN A 265 10.54 -8.15 19.11
CA GLN A 265 11.13 -7.48 20.28
C GLN A 265 10.60 -6.05 20.47
N ASN A 266 10.22 -5.37 19.39
CA ASN A 266 9.98 -3.92 19.40
C ASN A 266 8.53 -3.53 19.11
N MET A 267 7.69 -4.48 18.70
CA MET A 267 6.31 -4.26 18.28
C MET A 267 5.42 -5.37 18.84
N ARG A 268 4.27 -4.98 19.40
CA ARG A 268 3.25 -5.94 19.84
C ARG A 268 2.57 -6.53 18.60
N VAL A 269 2.73 -7.83 18.40
CA VAL A 269 2.06 -8.58 17.33
C VAL A 269 0.87 -9.31 17.96
N ALA A 270 -0.34 -8.95 17.54
CA ALA A 270 -1.59 -9.48 18.10
C ALA A 270 -2.01 -10.79 17.45
N TRP A 271 -1.65 -11.01 16.19
CA TRP A 271 -1.95 -12.20 15.39
C TRP A 271 -0.80 -12.48 14.43
N GLY A 272 -0.54 -13.76 14.16
CA GLY A 272 0.48 -14.20 13.22
C GLY A 272 -0.09 -15.08 12.12
N ARG A 273 0.23 -14.77 10.86
CA ARG A 273 -0.04 -15.66 9.72
C ARG A 273 1.26 -16.33 9.28
N VAL A 274 1.30 -17.65 9.33
CA VAL A 274 2.48 -18.47 9.05
C VAL A 274 2.20 -19.35 7.84
N GLU A 275 3.20 -19.50 6.97
CA GLU A 275 3.10 -20.39 5.81
C GLU A 275 3.03 -21.86 6.25
N MET A 276 2.13 -22.63 5.64
CA MET A 276 2.19 -24.08 5.54
C MET A 276 2.83 -24.45 4.19
N PRO A 277 4.08 -24.96 4.17
CA PRO A 277 4.71 -25.41 2.94
C PRO A 277 4.15 -26.77 2.47
N TRP A 278 2.87 -26.81 2.12
CA TRP A 278 2.14 -28.05 1.87
C TRP A 278 2.76 -28.91 0.75
N GLN A 279 3.23 -28.27 -0.33
CA GLN A 279 3.99 -28.93 -1.40
C GLN A 279 5.19 -29.75 -0.90
N LEU A 280 5.85 -29.29 0.18
CA LEU A 280 7.05 -29.91 0.74
C LEU A 280 6.72 -30.86 1.90
N TRP A 281 5.56 -30.71 2.54
CA TRP A 281 5.08 -31.58 3.60
C TRP A 281 4.82 -33.00 3.09
N GLN A 282 4.11 -33.12 1.96
CA GLN A 282 3.79 -34.41 1.35
C GLN A 282 3.94 -34.34 -0.17
N PRO A 283 5.17 -34.34 -0.70
CA PRO A 283 5.41 -34.22 -2.14
C PRO A 283 4.89 -35.43 -2.94
N ASN A 284 4.77 -36.60 -2.31
CA ASN A 284 4.24 -37.83 -2.89
C ASN A 284 3.01 -38.32 -2.10
N GLN A 285 1.88 -38.47 -2.78
CA GLN A 285 0.61 -38.88 -2.17
C GLN A 285 0.70 -40.22 -1.43
N ALA A 286 1.51 -41.17 -1.92
CA ALA A 286 1.60 -42.51 -1.35
C ALA A 286 2.44 -42.57 -0.06
N GLN A 287 3.19 -41.53 0.26
CA GLN A 287 4.01 -41.47 1.47
C GLN A 287 3.22 -40.83 2.61
N ASP A 288 3.24 -41.47 3.78
CA ASP A 288 2.71 -40.87 5.01
C ASP A 288 3.70 -39.82 5.53
N PRO A 289 3.36 -38.52 5.48
CA PRO A 289 4.28 -37.46 5.88
C PRO A 289 4.52 -37.47 7.40
N THR A 290 3.58 -37.99 8.19
CA THR A 290 3.72 -38.03 9.65
C THR A 290 4.75 -39.07 10.08
N ALA A 291 4.75 -40.26 9.45
CA ALA A 291 5.70 -41.32 9.79
C ALA A 291 7.16 -40.87 9.65
N ALA A 292 7.49 -40.13 8.57
CA ALA A 292 8.81 -39.53 8.38
C ALA A 292 9.09 -38.42 9.40
N ALA A 293 8.10 -37.54 9.63
CA ALA A 293 8.22 -36.45 10.58
C ALA A 293 8.47 -36.93 12.02
N TRP A 294 7.82 -38.02 12.45
CA TRP A 294 8.02 -38.66 13.76
C TRP A 294 9.43 -39.22 13.95
N GLN A 295 10.13 -39.53 12.86
CA GLN A 295 11.53 -39.96 12.88
C GLN A 295 12.50 -38.76 12.78
N GLY A 296 12.00 -37.53 12.90
CA GLY A 296 12.78 -36.30 12.75
C GLY A 296 13.14 -35.97 11.29
N GLN A 297 12.56 -36.66 10.32
CA GLN A 297 12.82 -36.46 8.89
C GLN A 297 11.83 -35.46 8.31
N LEU A 298 12.06 -34.18 8.59
CA LEU A 298 11.31 -33.06 8.01
C LEU A 298 12.13 -32.36 6.94
N HIS A 299 11.46 -31.90 5.87
CA HIS A 299 12.07 -30.93 4.98
C HIS A 299 12.47 -29.67 5.79
N PRO A 300 13.68 -29.10 5.60
CA PRO A 300 14.15 -27.98 6.41
C PRO A 300 13.17 -26.80 6.47
N HIS A 301 12.63 -26.39 5.31
CA HIS A 301 11.62 -25.32 5.23
C HIS A 301 10.32 -25.63 6.00
N VAL A 302 9.88 -26.89 6.02
CA VAL A 302 8.69 -27.30 6.78
C VAL A 302 8.95 -27.16 8.28
N ARG A 303 10.11 -27.64 8.74
CA ARG A 303 10.54 -27.48 10.13
C ARG A 303 10.62 -26.01 10.53
N GLU A 304 11.25 -25.18 9.70
CA GLU A 304 11.42 -23.74 9.96
C GLU A 304 10.06 -23.01 10.07
N SER A 305 9.08 -23.34 9.21
CA SER A 305 7.72 -22.80 9.34
C SER A 305 7.02 -23.27 10.62
N MET A 306 7.16 -24.54 11.01
CA MET A 306 6.59 -25.06 12.26
C MET A 306 7.24 -24.39 13.49
N GLU A 307 8.57 -24.19 13.47
CA GLU A 307 9.31 -23.47 14.51
C GLU A 307 8.89 -21.99 14.58
N MET A 308 8.59 -21.36 13.44
CA MET A 308 8.04 -20.01 13.41
C MET A 308 6.66 -19.95 14.06
N ALA A 309 5.76 -20.88 13.75
CA ALA A 309 4.46 -21.00 14.40
C ALA A 309 4.61 -21.24 15.91
N GLN A 310 5.52 -22.13 16.33
CA GLN A 310 5.84 -22.37 17.74
C GLN A 310 6.33 -21.11 18.44
N LYS A 311 7.21 -20.35 17.80
CA LYS A 311 7.78 -19.12 18.34
C LYS A 311 6.70 -18.08 18.64
N LEU A 312 5.68 -17.99 17.79
CA LEU A 312 4.53 -17.10 18.01
C LEU A 312 3.58 -17.65 19.07
N SER A 313 3.25 -18.95 19.03
CA SER A 313 2.40 -19.63 20.02
C SER A 313 2.95 -19.49 21.45
N LYS A 314 4.27 -19.65 21.64
CA LYS A 314 4.96 -19.43 22.94
C LYS A 314 4.86 -18.00 23.48
N ARG A 315 4.31 -17.06 22.71
CA ARG A 315 4.03 -15.67 23.08
C ARG A 315 2.52 -15.39 23.16
N ASP A 316 1.70 -16.43 23.18
CA ASP A 316 0.24 -16.36 23.19
C ASP A 316 -0.33 -15.59 21.98
N ILE A 317 0.37 -15.66 20.84
CA ILE A 317 -0.08 -15.06 19.58
C ILE A 317 -0.89 -16.11 18.81
N PRO A 318 -2.19 -15.86 18.52
CA PRO A 318 -3.00 -16.77 17.71
C PRO A 318 -2.44 -16.92 16.29
N ILE A 319 -2.53 -18.16 15.77
CA ILE A 319 -1.93 -18.56 14.50
C ILE A 319 -2.99 -18.75 13.44
N ILE A 320 -2.81 -18.04 12.32
CA ILE A 320 -3.40 -18.37 11.03
C ILE A 320 -2.37 -19.17 10.25
N LEU A 321 -2.73 -20.35 9.78
CA LEU A 321 -1.89 -21.18 8.94
C LEU A 321 -2.37 -21.09 7.49
N SER A 322 -1.51 -20.70 6.55
CA SER A 322 -1.93 -20.52 5.15
C SER A 322 -1.03 -21.26 4.19
N ALA A 323 -1.61 -21.99 3.23
CA ALA A 323 -0.86 -22.68 2.19
C ALA A 323 -0.89 -21.85 0.88
N TRP A 324 0.29 -21.52 0.36
CA TRP A 324 0.43 -20.89 -0.96
C TRP A 324 0.42 -21.94 -2.07
N SER A 325 1.17 -23.03 -1.90
CA SER A 325 1.40 -24.02 -2.95
C SER A 325 0.97 -25.41 -2.50
N ALA A 326 0.26 -26.11 -3.39
CA ALA A 326 -0.13 -27.49 -3.22
C ALA A 326 0.92 -28.45 -3.82
N PRO A 327 1.03 -29.69 -3.31
CA PRO A 327 1.81 -30.72 -3.98
C PRO A 327 1.19 -31.09 -5.33
N ALA A 328 2.01 -31.57 -6.28
CA ALA A 328 1.58 -31.80 -7.66
C ALA A 328 0.40 -32.76 -7.79
N TRP A 329 0.30 -33.76 -6.91
CA TRP A 329 -0.80 -34.71 -6.90
C TRP A 329 -2.13 -34.08 -6.46
N ALA A 330 -2.12 -32.97 -5.72
CA ALA A 330 -3.32 -32.34 -5.16
C ALA A 330 -3.99 -31.33 -6.11
N VAL A 331 -3.39 -31.04 -7.27
CA VAL A 331 -3.92 -30.07 -8.24
C VAL A 331 -4.12 -30.69 -9.62
N VAL A 332 -4.94 -30.04 -10.45
CA VAL A 332 -5.11 -30.43 -11.85
C VAL A 332 -3.96 -29.88 -12.69
N GLY A 333 -3.26 -30.78 -13.39
CA GLY A 333 -2.15 -30.45 -14.26
C GLY A 333 -0.84 -30.16 -13.51
N THR A 334 0.13 -29.58 -14.20
CA THR A 334 1.42 -29.21 -13.62
C THR A 334 1.25 -27.98 -12.72
N PRO A 335 1.75 -28.00 -11.47
CA PRO A 335 1.74 -26.82 -10.61
C PRO A 335 2.42 -25.61 -11.25
N VAL A 336 1.71 -24.48 -11.27
CA VAL A 336 2.29 -23.19 -11.65
C VAL A 336 3.01 -22.55 -10.46
N ASN A 337 3.89 -21.60 -10.74
CA ASN A 337 4.75 -20.97 -9.74
C ASN A 337 4.53 -19.44 -9.63
N GLY A 338 3.28 -18.99 -9.75
CA GLY A 338 2.91 -17.58 -9.55
C GLY A 338 3.52 -16.59 -10.55
N SER A 339 4.06 -17.07 -11.68
CA SER A 339 4.74 -16.24 -12.68
C SER A 339 3.80 -15.48 -13.62
N GLY A 340 2.49 -15.51 -13.38
CA GLY A 340 1.48 -14.93 -14.26
C GLY A 340 0.36 -15.92 -14.59
N PRO A 341 -0.66 -15.45 -15.33
CA PRO A 341 -1.69 -16.34 -15.85
C PRO A 341 -1.09 -17.29 -16.89
N GLY A 342 -1.64 -18.50 -16.98
CA GLY A 342 -1.35 -19.46 -18.03
C GLY A 342 -1.89 -19.03 -19.40
N PRO A 343 -1.66 -19.85 -20.45
CA PRO A 343 -2.12 -19.54 -21.81
C PRO A 343 -3.63 -19.34 -21.96
N ASP A 344 -4.42 -19.89 -21.03
CA ASP A 344 -5.87 -19.74 -20.95
C ASP A 344 -6.31 -18.46 -20.21
N GLY A 345 -5.36 -17.63 -19.79
CA GLY A 345 -5.59 -16.39 -19.06
C GLY A 345 -5.89 -16.58 -17.56
N LYS A 346 -5.82 -17.81 -17.04
CA LYS A 346 -6.10 -18.10 -15.63
C LYS A 346 -4.82 -18.24 -14.83
N TRP A 347 -4.82 -17.76 -13.59
CA TRP A 347 -3.75 -18.04 -12.65
C TRP A 347 -4.01 -19.38 -11.93
N GLY A 348 -2.94 -19.99 -11.44
CA GLY A 348 -3.03 -21.12 -10.51
C GLY A 348 -3.59 -22.41 -11.10
N ASN A 349 -3.58 -23.45 -10.28
CA ASN A 349 -4.23 -24.71 -10.60
C ASN A 349 -5.44 -24.91 -9.68
N PRO A 350 -6.57 -25.42 -10.20
CA PRO A 350 -7.64 -25.89 -9.32
C PRO A 350 -7.17 -27.12 -8.55
N LEU A 351 -7.73 -27.31 -7.35
CA LEU A 351 -7.55 -28.56 -6.62
C LEU A 351 -8.09 -29.73 -7.43
N ASN A 352 -7.45 -30.90 -7.31
CA ASN A 352 -7.87 -32.10 -8.00
C ASN A 352 -9.06 -32.74 -7.25
N PRO A 353 -10.27 -32.77 -7.85
CA PRO A 353 -11.47 -33.30 -7.19
C PRO A 353 -11.32 -34.77 -6.78
N THR A 354 -10.57 -35.56 -7.53
CA THR A 354 -10.31 -36.98 -7.24
C THR A 354 -9.43 -37.17 -5.99
N ASN A 355 -8.67 -36.15 -5.60
CA ASN A 355 -7.71 -36.21 -4.50
C ASN A 355 -8.09 -35.32 -3.30
N LEU A 356 -9.32 -34.81 -3.22
CA LEU A 356 -9.76 -33.93 -2.14
C LEU A 356 -9.61 -34.59 -0.76
N GLN A 357 -10.06 -35.83 -0.59
CA GLN A 357 -9.96 -36.54 0.69
C GLN A 357 -8.50 -36.75 1.13
N ALA A 358 -7.61 -37.09 0.19
CA ALA A 358 -6.18 -37.18 0.46
C ALA A 358 -5.58 -35.81 0.82
N SER A 359 -6.06 -34.74 0.17
CA SER A 359 -5.65 -33.37 0.46
C SER A 359 -6.07 -32.95 1.87
N TYR A 360 -7.32 -33.22 2.26
CA TYR A 360 -7.83 -32.92 3.59
C TYR A 360 -7.08 -33.67 4.68
N LYS A 361 -6.80 -34.96 4.45
CA LYS A 361 -5.95 -35.76 5.33
C LYS A 361 -4.56 -35.14 5.47
N SER A 362 -3.90 -34.81 4.36
CA SER A 362 -2.55 -34.22 4.34
C SER A 362 -2.46 -32.93 5.18
N ILE A 363 -3.44 -32.03 4.99
CA ILE A 363 -3.52 -30.75 5.71
C ILE A 363 -3.81 -30.98 7.20
N ALA A 364 -4.78 -31.84 7.53
CA ALA A 364 -5.09 -32.15 8.92
C ALA A 364 -3.93 -32.84 9.64
N ASP A 365 -3.18 -33.70 8.95
CA ASP A 365 -2.00 -34.37 9.50
C ASP A 365 -0.87 -33.38 9.79
N TYR A 366 -0.69 -32.34 8.96
CA TYR A 366 0.23 -31.24 9.27
C TYR A 366 -0.19 -30.51 10.54
N ILE A 367 -1.47 -30.11 10.63
CA ILE A 367 -1.99 -29.36 11.79
C ILE A 367 -1.89 -30.19 13.06
N GLN A 368 -2.25 -31.48 13.00
CA GLN A 368 -2.15 -32.40 14.12
C GLN A 368 -0.69 -32.58 14.56
N TYR A 369 0.23 -32.80 13.62
CA TYR A 369 1.66 -32.94 13.95
C TYR A 369 2.22 -31.65 14.55
N LEU A 370 1.84 -30.48 14.00
CA LEU A 370 2.22 -29.17 14.53
C LEU A 370 1.70 -29.00 15.98
N LYS A 371 0.47 -29.42 16.27
CA LYS A 371 -0.08 -29.44 17.63
C LYS A 371 0.71 -30.38 18.54
N ASP A 372 0.88 -31.64 18.15
CA ASP A 372 1.45 -32.69 19.00
C ASP A 372 2.94 -32.48 19.27
N GLN A 373 3.70 -31.97 18.30
CA GLN A 373 5.16 -31.84 18.40
C GLN A 373 5.64 -30.44 18.75
N TYR A 374 4.89 -29.41 18.36
CA TYR A 374 5.29 -28.04 18.63
C TYR A 374 4.40 -27.34 19.65
N GLY A 375 3.29 -27.96 20.09
CA GLY A 375 2.37 -27.35 21.05
C GLY A 375 1.67 -26.12 20.49
N VAL A 376 1.30 -26.16 19.21
CA VAL A 376 0.65 -25.03 18.53
C VAL A 376 -0.78 -25.40 18.16
N ASP A 377 -1.74 -24.71 18.76
CA ASP A 377 -3.12 -24.74 18.33
C ASP A 377 -3.34 -23.73 17.19
N VAL A 378 -3.65 -24.24 16.01
CA VAL A 378 -3.94 -23.42 14.83
C VAL A 378 -5.38 -22.91 14.92
N ALA A 379 -5.56 -21.60 14.98
CA ALA A 379 -6.89 -20.99 15.08
C ALA A 379 -7.61 -21.04 13.73
N LEU A 380 -6.93 -20.60 12.66
CA LEU A 380 -7.52 -20.41 11.33
C LEU A 380 -6.65 -21.02 10.23
N PHE A 381 -7.28 -21.52 9.18
CA PHE A 381 -6.61 -22.03 7.97
C PHE A 381 -7.14 -21.37 6.69
N SER A 382 -6.26 -21.17 5.70
CA SER A 382 -6.66 -20.73 4.36
C SER A 382 -5.71 -21.21 3.26
N PHE A 383 -6.19 -21.15 2.01
CA PHE A 383 -5.31 -21.01 0.86
C PHE A 383 -5.12 -19.54 0.53
N ASN A 384 -3.90 -19.16 0.18
CA ASN A 384 -3.59 -17.76 -0.12
C ASN A 384 -4.16 -17.34 -1.47
N GLU A 385 -4.99 -16.28 -1.49
CA GLU A 385 -5.43 -15.59 -2.70
C GLU A 385 -6.02 -16.54 -3.75
N SER A 386 -6.85 -17.50 -3.32
CA SER A 386 -7.36 -18.54 -4.20
C SER A 386 -8.42 -18.04 -5.18
N ASP A 387 -8.99 -16.86 -4.96
CA ASP A 387 -9.89 -16.15 -5.87
C ASP A 387 -9.20 -15.75 -7.19
N LEU A 388 -8.01 -15.15 -7.09
CA LEU A 388 -7.13 -14.90 -8.23
C LEU A 388 -6.47 -16.22 -8.64
N GLY A 389 -6.00 -16.95 -7.64
CA GLY A 389 -5.34 -18.21 -7.73
C GLY A 389 -3.87 -18.07 -8.06
N ILE A 390 -3.06 -17.37 -7.25
CA ILE A 390 -1.61 -17.22 -7.55
C ILE A 390 -0.95 -18.57 -7.85
N ASN A 391 -1.24 -19.59 -7.02
CA ASN A 391 -0.77 -20.96 -7.20
C ASN A 391 -1.91 -21.99 -7.07
N ILE A 392 -2.81 -21.83 -6.09
CA ILE A 392 -4.02 -22.64 -5.91
C ILE A 392 -5.21 -21.77 -6.27
N ARG A 393 -6.04 -22.20 -7.22
CA ARG A 393 -7.22 -21.47 -7.67
C ARG A 393 -8.50 -22.14 -7.20
N GLN A 394 -9.47 -21.33 -6.80
CA GLN A 394 -10.83 -21.74 -6.48
C GLN A 394 -11.84 -20.78 -7.11
N THR A 395 -13.02 -21.29 -7.41
CA THR A 395 -14.24 -20.52 -7.62
C THR A 395 -14.96 -20.30 -6.28
N SER A 396 -15.94 -19.41 -6.24
CA SER A 396 -16.80 -19.20 -5.06
C SER A 396 -17.42 -20.53 -4.56
N GLN A 397 -17.85 -21.39 -5.48
CA GLN A 397 -18.45 -22.70 -5.17
C GLN A 397 -17.41 -23.69 -4.62
N GLU A 398 -16.22 -23.76 -5.23
CA GLU A 398 -15.13 -24.61 -4.74
C GLU A 398 -14.63 -24.14 -3.36
N HIS A 399 -14.67 -22.83 -3.07
CA HIS A 399 -14.34 -22.29 -1.75
C HIS A 399 -15.37 -22.70 -0.70
N ALA A 400 -16.66 -22.59 -1.01
CA ALA A 400 -17.74 -23.07 -0.15
C ALA A 400 -17.66 -24.58 0.12
N GLN A 401 -17.35 -25.37 -0.92
CA GLN A 401 -17.14 -26.81 -0.79
C GLN A 401 -15.95 -27.12 0.13
N LEU A 402 -14.82 -26.44 -0.06
CA LEU A 402 -13.64 -26.61 0.79
C LEU A 402 -13.98 -26.30 2.26
N ILE A 403 -14.62 -25.17 2.55
CA ILE A 403 -15.00 -24.79 3.92
C ILE A 403 -15.84 -25.89 4.57
N LYS A 404 -16.84 -26.39 3.86
CA LYS A 404 -17.74 -27.43 4.36
C LYS A 404 -17.01 -28.75 4.61
N GLU A 405 -16.28 -29.24 3.62
CA GLU A 405 -15.71 -30.58 3.66
C GLU A 405 -14.44 -30.65 4.52
N LEU A 406 -13.48 -29.73 4.30
CA LEU A 406 -12.26 -29.68 5.11
C LEU A 406 -12.57 -29.29 6.55
N GLY A 407 -13.51 -28.36 6.76
CA GLY A 407 -13.97 -27.99 8.09
C GLY A 407 -14.60 -29.15 8.86
N ALA A 408 -15.49 -29.91 8.19
CA ALA A 408 -16.06 -31.13 8.77
C ALA A 408 -14.97 -32.18 9.06
N TYR A 409 -13.98 -32.29 8.18
CA TYR A 409 -12.86 -33.20 8.37
C TYR A 409 -12.03 -32.81 9.61
N PHE A 410 -11.68 -31.52 9.78
CA PHE A 410 -11.02 -31.02 10.99
C PHE A 410 -11.82 -31.34 12.26
N ALA A 411 -13.12 -31.06 12.26
CA ALA A 411 -14.00 -31.36 13.39
C ALA A 411 -14.03 -32.87 13.72
N SER A 412 -14.10 -33.75 12.71
CA SER A 412 -14.09 -35.20 12.93
C SER A 412 -12.75 -35.73 13.47
N ARG A 413 -11.66 -34.98 13.26
CA ARG A 413 -10.32 -35.24 13.83
C ARG A 413 -10.14 -34.60 15.21
N GLY A 414 -11.14 -33.88 15.74
CA GLY A 414 -11.03 -33.16 17.01
C GLY A 414 -10.17 -31.88 16.94
N LEU A 415 -9.89 -31.37 15.74
CA LEU A 415 -9.19 -30.10 15.54
C LEU A 415 -10.18 -28.94 15.69
N GLU A 416 -9.82 -27.94 16.49
CA GLU A 416 -10.63 -26.73 16.68
C GLU A 416 -10.47 -25.72 15.54
N THR A 417 -9.46 -25.92 14.69
CA THR A 417 -9.14 -25.05 13.54
C THR A 417 -10.35 -24.80 12.65
N LYS A 418 -10.60 -23.54 12.33
CA LYS A 418 -11.65 -23.10 11.39
C LYS A 418 -11.03 -22.56 10.10
N LEU A 419 -11.84 -22.36 9.07
CA LEU A 419 -11.39 -21.78 7.81
C LEU A 419 -11.68 -20.28 7.73
N LEU A 420 -10.85 -19.56 6.98
CA LEU A 420 -11.16 -18.20 6.54
C LEU A 420 -12.20 -18.24 5.40
N LEU A 421 -13.21 -17.38 5.50
CA LEU A 421 -14.07 -17.05 4.37
C LEU A 421 -13.45 -15.88 3.60
N GLY A 422 -13.08 -16.11 2.33
CA GLY A 422 -12.32 -15.17 1.52
C GLY A 422 -10.83 -15.53 1.49
N ASP A 423 -10.00 -14.68 2.10
CA ASP A 423 -8.53 -14.63 1.94
C ASP A 423 -8.10 -14.27 0.51
N ASN A 424 -8.88 -13.33 -0.06
CA ASN A 424 -8.78 -12.88 -1.44
C ASN A 424 -7.54 -12.05 -1.73
N SER A 425 -7.10 -12.09 -2.97
CA SER A 425 -6.06 -11.25 -3.58
C SER A 425 -6.29 -9.75 -3.50
N ASP A 426 -7.54 -9.30 -3.34
CA ASP A 426 -7.89 -7.89 -3.27
C ASP A 426 -9.21 -7.73 -2.51
N SER A 427 -9.53 -6.52 -2.06
CA SER A 427 -10.87 -6.25 -1.50
C SER A 427 -11.95 -6.15 -2.59
N ASN A 428 -11.58 -5.98 -3.86
CA ASN A 428 -12.53 -5.85 -4.97
C ASN A 428 -13.26 -7.16 -5.31
N SER A 429 -12.68 -8.32 -5.01
CA SER A 429 -13.23 -9.63 -5.38
C SER A 429 -14.19 -10.23 -4.34
N TYR A 430 -14.90 -9.38 -3.59
CA TYR A 430 -15.79 -9.80 -2.49
C TYR A 430 -16.86 -10.82 -2.90
N GLU A 431 -17.27 -10.87 -4.18
CA GLU A 431 -18.24 -11.86 -4.67
C GLU A 431 -17.76 -13.31 -4.51
N PHE A 432 -16.45 -13.54 -4.36
CA PHE A 432 -15.87 -14.86 -4.11
C PHE A 432 -16.43 -15.54 -2.84
N MET A 433 -16.94 -14.77 -1.87
CA MET A 433 -17.54 -15.30 -0.65
C MET A 433 -19.00 -15.77 -0.82
N ASN A 434 -19.68 -15.35 -1.89
CA ASN A 434 -21.14 -15.40 -1.98
C ASN A 434 -21.72 -16.81 -1.80
N SER A 435 -21.10 -17.83 -2.40
CA SER A 435 -21.60 -19.20 -2.29
C SER A 435 -21.54 -19.74 -0.87
N ALA A 436 -20.49 -19.42 -0.12
CA ALA A 436 -20.36 -19.85 1.28
C ALA A 436 -21.29 -19.05 2.19
N LEU A 437 -21.45 -17.74 1.97
CA LEU A 437 -22.40 -16.91 2.72
C LEU A 437 -23.84 -17.42 2.59
N GLN A 438 -24.22 -17.89 1.40
CA GLN A 438 -25.57 -18.39 1.09
C GLN A 438 -25.79 -19.86 1.53
N ASP A 439 -24.73 -20.64 1.73
CA ASP A 439 -24.81 -22.03 2.21
C ASP A 439 -24.58 -22.10 3.73
N ALA A 440 -25.68 -22.15 4.49
CA ALA A 440 -25.65 -22.23 5.95
C ALA A 440 -24.87 -23.45 6.49
N SER A 441 -24.69 -24.50 5.69
CA SER A 441 -23.90 -25.66 6.11
C SER A 441 -22.39 -25.39 6.18
N THR A 442 -21.92 -24.27 5.62
CA THR A 442 -20.53 -23.82 5.74
C THR A 442 -20.26 -23.09 7.06
N HIS A 443 -21.26 -22.39 7.63
CA HIS A 443 -21.09 -21.44 8.73
C HIS A 443 -20.42 -22.02 9.99
N PRO A 444 -20.70 -23.27 10.43
CA PRO A 444 -20.02 -23.86 11.59
C PRO A 444 -18.50 -24.01 11.43
N TYR A 445 -17.99 -23.92 10.21
CA TYR A 445 -16.58 -24.13 9.88
C TYR A 445 -15.83 -22.83 9.55
N ILE A 446 -16.51 -21.69 9.54
CA ILE A 446 -15.90 -20.39 9.31
C ILE A 446 -15.49 -19.78 10.64
N GLY A 447 -14.24 -19.32 10.75
CA GLY A 447 -13.73 -18.66 11.95
C GLY A 447 -13.62 -17.14 11.82
N ALA A 448 -13.40 -16.64 10.60
CA ALA A 448 -13.34 -15.22 10.29
C ALA A 448 -13.60 -14.97 8.79
N VAL A 449 -14.04 -13.76 8.48
CA VAL A 449 -14.01 -13.21 7.11
C VAL A 449 -12.61 -12.63 6.86
N SER A 450 -12.03 -12.79 5.67
CA SER A 450 -10.68 -12.29 5.35
C SER A 450 -10.58 -11.74 3.93
N PHE A 451 -9.74 -10.71 3.74
CA PHE A 451 -9.31 -10.20 2.43
C PHE A 451 -7.91 -9.55 2.51
N HIS A 452 -7.27 -9.32 1.36
CA HIS A 452 -6.01 -8.58 1.26
C HIS A 452 -6.22 -7.16 0.75
N SER A 453 -5.43 -6.21 1.24
CA SER A 453 -5.66 -4.77 1.01
C SER A 453 -4.96 -4.18 -0.22
N TRP A 454 -4.47 -5.03 -1.13
CA TRP A 454 -3.65 -4.63 -2.28
C TRP A 454 -4.34 -3.58 -3.19
N ARG A 455 -5.64 -3.75 -3.44
CA ARG A 455 -6.51 -2.84 -4.21
C ARG A 455 -7.91 -2.80 -3.59
N GLY A 456 -8.77 -1.88 -4.06
CA GLY A 456 -10.20 -1.83 -3.72
C GLY A 456 -10.56 -1.13 -2.40
N TRP A 457 -9.77 -0.16 -1.98
CA TRP A 457 -9.90 0.50 -0.67
C TRP A 457 -10.96 1.62 -0.63
N GLU A 458 -11.85 1.67 -1.63
CA GLU A 458 -13.04 2.52 -1.60
C GLU A 458 -13.94 2.15 -0.42
N THR A 459 -14.58 3.16 0.18
CA THR A 459 -15.42 2.97 1.38
C THR A 459 -16.52 1.93 1.15
N GLU A 460 -17.19 1.98 -0.01
CA GLU A 460 -18.26 1.03 -0.34
C GLU A 460 -17.74 -0.41 -0.40
N THR A 461 -16.59 -0.63 -1.04
CA THR A 461 -15.96 -1.95 -1.15
C THR A 461 -15.61 -2.50 0.24
N LEU A 462 -14.98 -1.69 1.10
CA LEU A 462 -14.64 -2.09 2.47
C LEU A 462 -15.87 -2.38 3.34
N GLN A 463 -16.97 -1.65 3.15
CA GLN A 463 -18.23 -1.89 3.87
C GLN A 463 -18.85 -3.25 3.54
N LYS A 464 -18.69 -3.77 2.32
CA LYS A 464 -19.18 -5.10 1.94
C LYS A 464 -18.53 -6.21 2.79
N TRP A 465 -17.24 -6.09 3.09
CA TRP A 465 -16.52 -7.01 3.96
C TRP A 465 -17.00 -6.94 5.42
N SER A 466 -17.23 -5.72 5.93
CA SER A 466 -17.82 -5.53 7.27
C SER A 466 -19.21 -6.15 7.37
N ALA A 467 -20.06 -5.95 6.36
CA ALA A 467 -21.41 -6.50 6.32
C ALA A 467 -21.42 -8.03 6.31
N ALA A 468 -20.49 -8.67 5.59
CA ALA A 468 -20.35 -10.12 5.59
C ALA A 468 -19.95 -10.66 6.99
N ALA A 469 -19.01 -9.99 7.66
CA ALA A 469 -18.59 -10.33 9.02
C ALA A 469 -19.75 -10.17 10.02
N GLU A 470 -20.53 -9.10 9.91
CA GLU A 470 -21.74 -8.85 10.71
C GLU A 470 -22.83 -9.88 10.48
N GLN A 471 -23.09 -10.25 9.22
CA GLN A 471 -24.07 -11.29 8.86
C GLN A 471 -23.73 -12.62 9.53
N LEU A 472 -22.45 -13.01 9.57
CA LEU A 472 -21.99 -14.24 10.19
C LEU A 472 -21.76 -14.12 11.71
N ARG A 473 -21.73 -12.90 12.25
CA ARG A 473 -21.31 -12.60 13.63
C ARG A 473 -19.91 -13.13 13.94
N LEU A 474 -19.01 -12.99 12.98
CA LEU A 474 -17.61 -13.41 13.05
C LEU A 474 -16.67 -12.21 12.88
N PRO A 475 -15.42 -12.28 13.35
CA PRO A 475 -14.46 -11.21 13.12
C PRO A 475 -14.09 -11.07 11.64
N LEU A 476 -13.70 -9.86 11.25
CA LEU A 476 -13.04 -9.56 9.98
C LEU A 476 -11.52 -9.49 10.19
N ILE A 477 -10.74 -10.07 9.28
CA ILE A 477 -9.28 -10.02 9.28
C ILE A 477 -8.81 -9.44 7.96
N VAL A 478 -7.78 -8.58 8.02
CA VAL A 478 -7.03 -8.23 6.81
C VAL A 478 -5.84 -9.18 6.74
N GLY A 479 -5.95 -10.21 5.89
CA GLY A 479 -5.02 -11.35 5.77
C GLY A 479 -3.63 -10.95 5.28
N GLU A 480 -3.58 -9.94 4.43
CA GLU A 480 -2.38 -9.22 4.02
C GLU A 480 -2.68 -7.73 3.89
N GLY A 481 -2.01 -6.94 4.73
CA GLY A 481 -2.00 -5.49 4.68
C GLY A 481 -0.78 -5.00 3.90
N SER A 482 -1.02 -4.18 2.89
CA SER A 482 -0.06 -3.31 2.19
C SER A 482 -0.81 -2.55 1.07
N ILE A 483 -0.11 -1.72 0.30
CA ILE A 483 -0.70 -0.88 -0.77
C ILE A 483 -0.26 -1.27 -2.17
N ASP A 484 0.69 -2.18 -2.36
CA ASP A 484 1.28 -2.46 -3.68
C ASP A 484 1.85 -3.87 -3.78
N ALA A 485 1.18 -4.75 -4.53
CA ALA A 485 1.51 -6.18 -4.63
C ALA A 485 2.81 -6.45 -5.40
N GLN A 486 3.41 -5.44 -6.03
CA GLN A 486 4.67 -5.58 -6.77
C GLN A 486 5.84 -4.80 -6.16
N ALA A 487 5.67 -4.15 -4.99
CA ALA A 487 6.72 -3.31 -4.42
C ALA A 487 8.03 -4.05 -4.08
N TRP A 488 7.99 -5.37 -3.86
CA TRP A 488 9.20 -6.19 -3.75
C TRP A 488 10.11 -6.12 -4.98
N GLY A 489 9.55 -5.86 -6.17
CA GLY A 489 10.30 -5.74 -7.42
C GLY A 489 11.08 -4.42 -7.54
N TYR A 490 10.79 -3.43 -6.69
CA TYR A 490 11.42 -2.11 -6.68
C TYR A 490 11.56 -1.60 -5.23
N PRO A 491 12.34 -2.32 -4.39
CA PRO A 491 12.29 -2.20 -2.93
C PRO A 491 12.73 -0.84 -2.36
N SER A 492 13.44 -0.02 -3.15
CA SER A 492 13.79 1.35 -2.73
C SER A 492 12.57 2.19 -2.36
N ILE A 493 11.38 1.86 -2.89
CA ILE A 493 10.13 2.55 -2.56
C ILE A 493 9.76 2.44 -1.07
N PHE A 494 10.19 1.37 -0.39
CA PHE A 494 9.92 1.19 1.04
C PHE A 494 10.60 2.23 1.92
N LEU A 495 11.60 2.95 1.38
CA LEU A 495 12.30 4.03 2.06
C LEU A 495 11.63 5.39 1.82
N GLU A 496 10.67 5.48 0.90
CA GLU A 496 9.99 6.73 0.58
C GLU A 496 8.94 7.08 1.66
N PRO A 497 8.97 8.31 2.19
CA PRO A 497 7.96 8.78 3.15
C PRO A 497 6.52 8.69 2.62
N THR A 498 6.34 8.82 1.31
CA THR A 498 5.03 8.75 0.64
C THR A 498 4.43 7.36 0.78
N TYR A 499 5.20 6.31 0.49
CA TYR A 499 4.76 4.93 0.66
C TYR A 499 4.37 4.64 2.12
N ALA A 500 5.21 5.05 3.07
CA ALA A 500 4.93 4.86 4.50
C ALA A 500 3.66 5.61 4.96
N LEU A 501 3.40 6.80 4.41
CA LEU A 501 2.24 7.61 4.75
C LEU A 501 0.94 7.10 4.11
N GLU A 502 1.00 6.64 2.86
CA GLU A 502 -0.13 6.00 2.17
C GLU A 502 -0.53 4.69 2.84
N GLU A 503 0.43 3.85 3.22
CA GLU A 503 0.15 2.58 3.89
C GLU A 503 -0.54 2.78 5.25
N ILE A 504 -0.01 3.69 6.09
CA ILE A 504 -0.64 3.93 7.41
C ILE A 504 -1.98 4.67 7.27
N SER A 505 -2.16 5.48 6.21
CA SER A 505 -3.45 6.08 5.86
C SER A 505 -4.47 5.00 5.53
N LEU A 506 -4.11 4.01 4.71
CA LEU A 506 -4.95 2.86 4.42
C LEU A 506 -5.32 2.12 5.70
N TYR A 507 -4.37 1.79 6.57
CA TYR A 507 -4.68 1.05 7.80
C TYR A 507 -5.59 1.83 8.74
N THR A 508 -5.39 3.14 8.85
CA THR A 508 -6.31 4.01 9.59
C THR A 508 -7.71 3.98 8.99
N ARG A 509 -7.84 3.98 7.65
CA ARG A 509 -9.14 3.84 6.98
C ARG A 509 -9.77 2.47 7.21
N LEU A 510 -9.01 1.38 7.16
CA LEU A 510 -9.50 0.03 7.44
C LEU A 510 -10.14 -0.04 8.84
N LEU A 511 -9.46 0.50 9.86
CA LEU A 511 -9.99 0.60 11.23
C LEU A 511 -11.28 1.40 11.33
N ALA A 512 -11.41 2.49 10.57
CA ALA A 512 -12.58 3.36 10.62
C ALA A 512 -13.78 2.82 9.84
N VAL A 513 -13.54 2.11 8.72
CA VAL A 513 -14.58 1.71 7.77
C VAL A 513 -15.05 0.28 7.99
N CYS A 514 -14.13 -0.69 7.97
CA CYS A 514 -14.48 -2.11 8.07
C CYS A 514 -14.11 -2.76 9.41
N GLN A 515 -13.41 -2.03 10.27
CA GLN A 515 -13.19 -2.37 11.68
C GLN A 515 -12.67 -3.81 11.88
N PRO A 516 -11.56 -4.20 11.22
CA PRO A 516 -11.04 -5.55 11.33
C PRO A 516 -10.57 -5.84 12.77
N LEU A 517 -10.63 -7.11 13.18
CA LEU A 517 -10.06 -7.61 14.43
C LEU A 517 -8.53 -7.40 14.45
N THR A 518 -7.88 -7.61 13.32
CA THR A 518 -6.43 -7.46 13.13
C THR A 518 -6.10 -7.12 11.68
N ILE A 519 -4.98 -6.43 11.49
CA ILE A 519 -4.38 -6.17 10.18
C ILE A 519 -3.02 -6.88 10.15
N LEU A 520 -2.85 -7.84 9.25
CA LEU A 520 -1.63 -8.63 9.14
C LEU A 520 -0.69 -8.02 8.10
N GLN A 521 0.36 -7.31 8.52
CA GLN A 521 1.33 -6.74 7.57
C GLN A 521 1.92 -7.79 6.62
N TRP A 522 2.00 -7.47 5.33
CA TRP A 522 2.90 -8.14 4.39
C TRP A 522 4.20 -7.33 4.25
N GLN A 523 5.34 -7.75 4.81
CA GLN A 523 5.52 -8.79 5.82
C GLN A 523 6.36 -8.30 6.99
N LEU A 524 6.38 -9.04 8.09
CA LEU A 524 7.35 -8.85 9.18
C LEU A 524 8.61 -9.71 8.98
N THR A 525 9.02 -9.86 7.71
CA THR A 525 10.17 -10.64 7.24
C THR A 525 11.06 -9.75 6.34
N ALA A 526 12.08 -10.31 5.69
CA ALA A 526 12.95 -9.53 4.80
C ALA A 526 12.30 -9.22 3.44
N ASP A 527 11.31 -10.00 3.03
CA ASP A 527 10.44 -9.62 1.90
C ASP A 527 9.49 -8.52 2.35
N TYR A 528 9.25 -7.51 1.49
CA TYR A 528 8.48 -6.32 1.88
C TYR A 528 8.92 -5.73 3.24
N SER A 529 10.22 -5.72 3.55
CA SER A 529 10.64 -5.42 4.92
C SER A 529 10.26 -4.01 5.38
N PRO A 530 9.76 -3.83 6.61
CA PRO A 530 9.67 -2.51 7.23
C PRO A 530 11.04 -2.00 7.70
N MET A 531 12.10 -2.82 7.60
CA MET A 531 13.47 -2.52 8.00
C MET A 531 14.36 -2.27 6.77
N ALA A 532 15.51 -1.63 6.99
CA ALA A 532 16.56 -1.46 5.99
C ALA A 532 17.92 -1.88 6.56
N GLY A 533 18.92 -2.10 5.71
CA GLY A 533 20.22 -2.63 6.13
C GLY A 533 20.19 -4.15 6.36
N GLY A 534 21.25 -4.69 6.96
CA GLY A 534 21.38 -6.12 7.30
C GLY A 534 21.52 -7.05 6.09
N GLY A 535 21.79 -6.52 4.90
CA GLY A 535 21.80 -7.25 3.63
C GLY A 535 20.43 -7.36 2.95
N ILE A 536 19.38 -6.74 3.50
CA ILE A 536 18.03 -6.71 2.91
C ILE A 536 18.10 -5.93 1.60
N PHE A 537 17.64 -6.56 0.50
CA PHE A 537 17.72 -6.01 -0.86
C PHE A 537 19.12 -5.49 -1.26
N GLY A 538 20.19 -6.05 -0.69
CA GLY A 538 21.56 -5.65 -0.95
C GLY A 538 22.09 -4.48 -0.13
N ASP A 539 21.29 -3.90 0.78
CA ASP A 539 21.77 -2.85 1.70
C ASP A 539 22.61 -3.48 2.83
N ASN A 540 23.95 -3.43 2.69
CA ASN A 540 24.89 -3.99 3.66
C ASN A 540 25.19 -3.09 4.87
N THR A 541 24.50 -1.94 5.01
CA THR A 541 24.61 -1.13 6.24
C THR A 541 23.96 -1.87 7.43
N PRO A 542 24.18 -1.45 8.70
CA PRO A 542 23.52 -2.08 9.84
C PRO A 542 21.98 -2.06 9.73
N LEU A 543 21.35 -3.12 10.22
CA LEU A 543 19.89 -3.21 10.28
C LEU A 543 19.32 -2.03 11.09
N ARG A 544 18.35 -1.33 10.51
CA ARG A 544 17.72 -0.14 11.11
C ARG A 544 16.23 -0.07 10.77
N PRO A 545 15.39 0.46 11.68
CA PRO A 545 13.99 0.70 11.40
C PRO A 545 13.80 1.87 10.43
N THR A 546 12.86 1.75 9.49
CA THR A 546 12.45 2.83 8.59
C THR A 546 11.28 3.62 9.20
N GLN A 547 10.87 4.72 8.55
CA GLN A 547 9.61 5.41 8.90
C GLN A 547 8.42 4.43 8.86
N ARG A 548 8.40 3.52 7.89
CA ARG A 548 7.37 2.49 7.77
C ARG A 548 7.29 1.63 9.03
N PHE A 549 8.42 1.12 9.53
CA PHE A 549 8.46 0.39 10.81
C PHE A 549 7.84 1.21 11.97
N TRP A 550 8.20 2.49 12.10
CA TRP A 550 7.69 3.32 13.19
C TRP A 550 6.20 3.61 13.07
N ASN A 551 5.66 3.75 11.86
CA ASN A 551 4.22 3.84 11.62
C ASN A 551 3.51 2.57 12.11
N LEU A 552 4.01 1.39 11.72
CA LEU A 552 3.44 0.11 12.13
C LEU A 552 3.54 -0.10 13.65
N LYS A 553 4.70 0.21 14.25
CA LYS A 553 4.90 0.13 15.70
C LYS A 553 3.96 1.06 16.46
N GLN A 554 3.74 2.28 15.96
CA GLN A 554 2.83 3.24 16.59
C GLN A 554 1.36 2.78 16.52
N LEU A 555 0.95 2.10 15.44
CA LEU A 555 -0.36 1.45 15.35
C LEU A 555 -0.46 0.23 16.26
N ALA A 556 0.58 -0.60 16.31
CA ALA A 556 0.65 -1.79 17.17
C ALA A 556 0.62 -1.46 18.67
N ALA A 557 1.02 -0.23 19.04
CA ALA A 557 0.94 0.28 20.40
C ALA A 557 -0.50 0.58 20.87
N THR A 558 -1.49 0.44 20.00
CA THR A 558 -2.90 0.51 20.40
C THR A 558 -3.19 -0.52 21.50
N PRO A 559 -3.78 -0.11 22.63
CA PRO A 559 -4.10 -1.00 23.74
C PRO A 559 -4.99 -2.16 23.31
N GLN A 560 -4.88 -3.26 24.04
CA GLN A 560 -5.81 -4.38 23.92
C GLN A 560 -7.21 -4.01 24.42
N ASP A 561 -8.18 -4.86 24.07
CA ASP A 561 -9.57 -4.78 24.51
C ASP A 561 -10.27 -3.47 24.17
N VAL A 562 -9.94 -2.88 23.02
CA VAL A 562 -10.60 -1.69 22.49
C VAL A 562 -11.54 -2.06 21.36
N MET A 563 -12.61 -1.29 21.23
CA MET A 563 -13.57 -1.38 20.12
C MET A 563 -13.42 -0.16 19.22
N ALA A 564 -13.72 -0.31 17.93
CA ALA A 564 -13.82 0.81 17.01
C ALA A 564 -14.86 1.82 17.53
N LEU A 565 -14.55 3.11 17.46
CA LEU A 565 -15.44 4.19 17.81
C LEU A 565 -15.66 5.07 16.57
N PRO A 566 -16.91 5.39 16.21
CA PRO A 566 -17.17 6.26 15.07
C PRO A 566 -16.47 7.60 15.24
N ILE A 567 -15.73 7.99 14.20
CA ILE A 567 -15.08 9.30 14.10
C ILE A 567 -15.29 9.85 12.70
N THR A 568 -15.61 11.13 12.61
CA THR A 568 -15.72 11.85 11.32
C THR A 568 -14.63 12.91 11.23
N ALA A 569 -14.11 13.10 10.02
CA ALA A 569 -13.22 14.21 9.67
C ALA A 569 -13.86 15.01 8.53
N ASP A 570 -13.85 16.34 8.66
CA ASP A 570 -14.45 17.25 7.67
C ASP A 570 -13.50 17.61 6.51
N ARG A 571 -12.31 17.01 6.47
CA ARG A 571 -11.28 17.25 5.44
C ARG A 571 -10.78 15.93 4.84
N PRO A 572 -10.64 15.84 3.50
CA PRO A 572 -10.30 14.60 2.80
C PRO A 572 -8.82 14.21 2.89
N ASP A 573 -7.94 15.14 3.26
CA ASP A 573 -6.50 14.92 3.42
C ASP A 573 -6.12 14.36 4.80
N VAL A 574 -7.11 14.07 5.66
CA VAL A 574 -6.92 13.50 6.99
C VAL A 574 -7.68 12.19 7.14
N SER A 575 -6.95 11.09 7.27
CA SER A 575 -7.52 9.80 7.69
C SER A 575 -7.58 9.75 9.22
N ALA A 576 -8.71 9.31 9.77
CA ALA A 576 -8.92 9.25 11.21
C ALA A 576 -9.55 7.92 11.62
N ALA A 577 -9.05 7.32 12.69
CA ALA A 577 -9.67 6.19 13.37
C ALA A 577 -9.65 6.43 14.87
N ALA A 578 -10.70 6.02 15.56
CA ALA A 578 -10.76 6.08 17.02
C ALA A 578 -11.11 4.70 17.56
N LEU A 579 -10.49 4.34 18.68
CA LEU A 579 -10.75 3.09 19.38
C LEU A 579 -10.88 3.38 20.87
N GLY A 580 -11.68 2.59 21.58
CA GLY A 580 -11.76 2.71 23.01
C GLY A 580 -12.58 1.64 23.70
N ASN A 581 -12.52 1.69 25.02
CA ASN A 581 -13.27 0.85 25.92
C ASN A 581 -13.72 1.74 27.09
N SER A 582 -15.03 1.99 27.19
CA SER A 582 -15.59 2.88 28.21
C SER A 582 -15.44 2.32 29.63
N GLU A 583 -15.51 1.00 29.79
CA GLU A 583 -15.40 0.33 31.09
C GLU A 583 -13.99 0.45 31.65
N LYS A 584 -12.97 0.23 30.81
CA LYS A 584 -11.56 0.43 31.15
C LYS A 584 -11.14 1.91 31.10
N GLY A 585 -12.00 2.76 30.54
CA GLY A 585 -11.75 4.15 30.25
C GLY A 585 -10.55 4.36 29.32
N THR A 586 -10.28 3.43 28.40
CA THR A 586 -9.17 3.50 27.44
C THR A 586 -9.64 4.14 26.15
N TYR A 587 -8.87 5.09 25.61
CA TYR A 587 -9.22 5.77 24.36
C TYR A 587 -7.97 6.08 23.54
N VAL A 588 -8.06 5.83 22.24
CA VAL A 588 -7.03 6.09 21.24
C VAL A 588 -7.64 6.78 20.03
N VAL A 589 -6.95 7.77 19.48
CA VAL A 589 -7.28 8.39 18.19
C VAL A 589 -6.03 8.40 17.32
N HIS A 590 -6.12 7.79 16.16
CA HIS A 590 -5.10 7.77 15.11
C HIS A 590 -5.46 8.77 14.03
N LEU A 591 -4.53 9.66 13.68
CA LEU A 591 -4.69 10.67 12.63
C LEU A 591 -3.52 10.61 11.67
N VAL A 592 -3.79 10.47 10.39
CA VAL A 592 -2.80 10.59 9.33
C VAL A 592 -3.10 11.85 8.54
N ASN A 593 -2.20 12.83 8.57
CA ASN A 593 -2.31 14.06 7.81
C ASN A 593 -1.47 13.95 6.54
N ASN A 594 -2.13 13.84 5.39
CA ASN A 594 -1.47 13.84 4.08
C ASN A 594 -1.35 15.25 3.48
N GLY A 595 -1.83 16.28 4.19
CA GLY A 595 -1.80 17.67 3.78
C GLY A 595 -0.82 18.53 4.58
N ALA A 596 -1.11 19.82 4.62
CA ALA A 596 -0.31 20.81 5.33
C ALA A 596 -0.52 20.77 6.85
N THR A 597 0.36 21.45 7.60
CA THR A 597 0.17 21.66 9.03
C THR A 597 -1.08 22.49 9.30
N ARG A 598 -2.01 21.95 10.10
CA ARG A 598 -3.35 22.51 10.30
C ARG A 598 -3.75 22.51 11.79
N ARG A 599 -4.61 23.45 12.17
CA ARG A 599 -5.27 23.43 13.48
C ARG A 599 -6.41 22.42 13.47
N VAL A 600 -6.50 21.61 14.51
CA VAL A 600 -7.55 20.60 14.67
C VAL A 600 -8.36 20.90 15.93
N THR A 601 -9.68 20.76 15.81
CA THR A 601 -10.60 20.67 16.95
C THR A 601 -11.24 19.29 16.94
N LEU A 602 -10.96 18.48 17.96
CA LEU A 602 -11.61 17.20 18.20
C LEU A 602 -12.64 17.35 19.32
N THR A 603 -13.89 17.04 19.02
CA THR A 603 -15.03 17.06 19.94
C THR A 603 -15.55 15.65 20.22
N GLY A 604 -16.35 15.51 21.27
CA GLY A 604 -16.94 14.22 21.66
C GLY A 604 -16.00 13.33 22.49
N VAL A 605 -14.89 13.91 22.99
CA VAL A 605 -13.98 13.20 23.89
C VAL A 605 -14.71 12.95 25.23
N PRO A 606 -14.73 11.71 25.76
CA PRO A 606 -15.38 11.39 27.02
C PRO A 606 -14.91 12.29 28.17
N ALA A 607 -15.85 12.71 29.03
CA ALA A 607 -15.57 13.64 30.11
C ALA A 607 -14.57 13.10 31.16
N THR A 608 -14.41 11.78 31.23
CA THR A 608 -13.43 11.08 32.08
C THR A 608 -11.99 11.29 31.59
N VAL A 609 -11.79 11.60 30.31
CA VAL A 609 -10.47 11.89 29.74
C VAL A 609 -10.13 13.36 29.99
N LYS A 610 -9.05 13.60 30.74
CA LYS A 610 -8.59 14.97 31.06
C LYS A 610 -7.36 15.39 30.24
N LYS A 611 -6.56 14.41 29.83
CA LYS A 611 -5.33 14.60 29.06
C LYS A 611 -5.15 13.45 28.08
N LEU A 612 -4.52 13.75 26.95
CA LEU A 612 -4.10 12.77 25.96
C LEU A 612 -2.60 12.91 25.73
N ARG A 613 -1.86 11.80 25.85
CA ARG A 613 -0.49 11.67 25.35
C ARG A 613 -0.51 11.70 23.83
N VAL A 614 0.53 12.28 23.24
CA VAL A 614 0.67 12.43 21.80
C VAL A 614 1.94 11.73 21.34
N TYR A 615 1.85 10.97 20.26
CA TYR A 615 2.98 10.36 19.57
C TYR A 615 2.92 10.75 18.10
N THR A 616 4.05 11.10 17.52
CA THR A 616 4.11 11.48 16.10
C THR A 616 5.23 10.71 15.39
N THR A 617 4.90 10.15 14.24
CA THR A 617 5.83 9.55 13.29
C THR A 617 5.74 10.28 11.96
N ASP A 618 6.91 10.61 11.39
CA ASP A 618 7.09 11.15 10.05
C ASP A 618 8.54 10.89 9.59
N LYS A 619 9.00 11.57 8.53
CA LYS A 619 10.37 11.42 8.02
C LYS A 619 11.46 11.73 9.06
N ALA A 620 11.18 12.63 10.01
CA ALA A 620 12.14 13.11 11.00
C ALA A 620 11.94 12.48 12.39
N ARG A 621 10.75 11.95 12.68
CA ARG A 621 10.35 11.50 14.02
C ARG A 621 9.94 10.04 14.01
N ALA A 622 10.45 9.30 14.98
CA ALA A 622 10.25 7.86 15.15
C ALA A 622 9.35 7.57 16.37
N MET A 623 8.02 7.61 16.19
CA MET A 623 7.03 7.50 17.28
C MET A 623 7.38 8.43 18.47
N GLN A 624 7.74 9.68 18.16
CA GLN A 624 8.25 10.61 19.15
C GLN A 624 7.12 11.07 20.08
N LYS A 625 7.35 10.95 21.39
CA LYS A 625 6.42 11.47 22.41
C LYS A 625 6.41 13.00 22.38
N GLY A 626 5.22 13.56 22.20
CA GLY A 626 4.94 15.00 22.26
C GLY A 626 4.48 15.47 23.63
N LYS A 627 4.18 16.78 23.72
CA LYS A 627 3.53 17.36 24.91
C LYS A 627 2.07 16.87 25.00
N PRO A 628 1.60 16.42 26.17
CA PRO A 628 0.20 16.05 26.34
C PRO A 628 -0.75 17.21 26.06
N VAL A 629 -1.89 16.92 25.45
CA VAL A 629 -2.95 17.91 25.18
C VAL A 629 -4.06 17.78 26.21
N ARG A 630 -4.62 18.91 26.66
CA ARG A 630 -5.68 18.95 27.68
C ARG A 630 -7.05 18.86 27.03
N VAL A 631 -7.94 18.06 27.63
CA VAL A 631 -9.34 17.96 27.25
C VAL A 631 -10.16 18.91 28.13
N ARG A 632 -10.95 19.78 27.51
CA ARG A 632 -11.84 20.73 28.20
C ARG A 632 -13.25 20.56 27.68
N LYS A 633 -14.20 20.20 28.55
CA LYS A 633 -15.61 20.01 28.20
C LYS A 633 -15.78 19.11 26.95
N GLY A 634 -15.08 17.98 26.92
CA GLY A 634 -15.10 17.01 25.81
C GLY A 634 -14.47 17.48 24.50
N THR A 635 -13.73 18.58 24.52
CA THR A 635 -13.04 19.16 23.36
C THR A 635 -11.54 19.22 23.59
N VAL A 636 -10.76 18.94 22.54
CA VAL A 636 -9.32 19.15 22.50
C VAL A 636 -8.94 19.91 21.22
N GLN A 637 -8.00 20.83 21.36
CA GLN A 637 -7.45 21.60 20.24
C GLN A 637 -5.94 21.44 20.17
N PHE A 638 -5.44 21.17 18.97
CA PHE A 638 -4.01 20.95 18.74
C PHE A 638 -3.63 21.37 17.32
N THR A 639 -2.33 21.35 17.05
CA THR A 639 -1.78 21.49 15.71
C THR A 639 -1.41 20.09 15.23
N LEU A 640 -1.88 19.70 14.06
CA LEU A 640 -1.53 18.44 13.39
C LEU A 640 -0.51 18.77 12.31
N ASP A 641 0.68 18.19 12.43
CA ASP A 641 1.79 18.47 11.54
C ASP A 641 1.56 17.88 10.14
N ALA A 642 2.12 18.54 9.12
CA ALA A 642 2.12 18.07 7.74
C ALA A 642 2.72 16.67 7.59
N SER A 643 2.21 15.89 6.62
CA SER A 643 2.77 14.61 6.19
C SER A 643 3.16 13.67 7.36
N SER A 644 2.27 13.55 8.36
CA SER A 644 2.58 12.90 9.63
C SER A 644 1.49 11.92 10.07
N TYR A 645 1.90 10.94 10.87
CA TYR A 645 1.02 10.04 11.60
C TYR A 645 1.07 10.35 13.09
N THR A 646 -0.06 10.83 13.65
CA THR A 646 -0.18 11.22 15.05
C THR A 646 -1.19 10.35 15.78
N THR A 647 -0.79 9.80 16.91
CA THR A 647 -1.66 9.02 17.80
C THR A 647 -1.86 9.76 19.12
N PHE A 648 -3.11 9.90 19.53
CA PHE A 648 -3.52 10.37 20.85
C PHE A 648 -3.95 9.18 21.69
N MET A 649 -3.40 9.04 22.90
CA MET A 649 -3.79 7.99 23.84
C MET A 649 -4.10 8.62 25.19
N LYS A 650 -5.07 8.09 25.93
CA LYS A 650 -5.31 8.52 27.31
C LYS A 650 -4.02 8.38 28.14
N GLU A 651 -3.73 9.41 28.94
CA GLU A 651 -2.60 9.42 29.88
C GLU A 651 -2.82 8.55 31.10
#